data_AF-A0AAP7GWW8-F1
#
_entry.id   AF-A0AAP7GWW8-F1
#
_cell.length_a   1.000
_cell.length_b   1.000
_cell.length_c   1.000
_cell.angle_alpha   90.00
_cell.angle_beta   90.00
_cell.angle_gamma   90.00
#
_symmetry.space_group_name_H-M   'P 1'
#
loop_
_entity.id
_entity.type
_entity.pdbx_description
1 polymer ?
#
loop_
_entity_poly.entity_id
_entity_poly.type
_entity_poly.pdbx_seq_one_letter_code
_entity_poly.pdbx_strand_id
1 'polypeptide(L)'
;MLTHADKQIIAGDMALPGLAALLDSNLLLSKLQQLPRLQSAVKIQVKYLRYKPANSCACTLKVQLADGSMQYYFAKALTPERFAESWNNPKRQKLIQEKNPNAPLALFDLYIMLLHPAHDRSIRYLGWLVDPQARGQILQLCGLEKNQSDAVDINILRYKPERRLVAGVRYNNRYVAVVRCIHPKDFGKILSASAFGIAQNELQLLGVDGTNCTLATRWLEGRSLCPEEQAIASNDILAQLANKLYQLHHSSYQPPIRYGIADEIQSMQGVLLTFNAILPQQATWFAELMEQTVQGLQRQKDVFQLIHGDFSLDQVVENQGKLHLLDWDRCAAGNPLMDLATFIARLEFQVIEGFLPSWQANRLVQTFLYHYQKNAHGDLSGLTYFVASALLRLATEPFRKRTSQWAEYTLQLLQWVSCLLNEKDPSYLSLEKKNFSFESEPLLVDLTQLEHMQTRLMKVLPPAYQGQLITAEVQRYKPQRRAMVDYVIDTKELKQQCIIGKYRRKGLDSRAFNIQQALWQEGFNDQAHISVAEPLGTLLEQHTWLQRKVNGQCLGNLLVQNNKRLAFLGESVALALNQLHKSKVAQQLELPIWTTDNELAILRDRLTQAQTLLPALAERIDRVLSGCEKIAKNLNTTPNSINFLTALETVSVHRDFYQDQILERNGRPGDMVLLDLDLLCQGHAALDAGNYLAHIIEFAIRHYGNIHALQQHQDAFLSTFLTYSATANKQSVDIYTTLSLARHIYLSTQFADRKHTTETLLALCEDRLGD
;
A
#
# COMPACT_ATOMS: atom_id res chain seq x y z
N MET A 1 -8.67 -9.25 15.43
CA MET A 1 -10.11 -8.97 15.34
C MET A 1 -10.55 -9.11 13.90
N LEU A 2 -11.72 -9.71 13.67
CA LEU A 2 -12.30 -9.89 12.34
C LEU A 2 -12.75 -8.56 11.73
N THR A 3 -12.44 -8.35 10.45
CA THR A 3 -12.96 -7.21 9.68
C THR A 3 -14.43 -7.44 9.29
N HIS A 4 -15.10 -6.40 8.77
CA HIS A 4 -16.45 -6.57 8.20
C HIS A 4 -16.45 -7.60 7.05
N ALA A 5 -15.44 -7.55 6.18
CA ALA A 5 -15.28 -8.51 5.09
C ALA A 5 -15.08 -9.95 5.62
N ASP A 6 -14.30 -10.15 6.68
CA ASP A 6 -14.15 -11.49 7.27
C ASP A 6 -15.50 -12.02 7.78
N LYS A 7 -16.31 -11.18 8.43
CA LYS A 7 -17.65 -11.55 8.93
C LYS A 7 -18.60 -11.93 7.79
N GLN A 8 -18.56 -11.19 6.67
CA GLN A 8 -19.36 -11.51 5.49
C GLN A 8 -18.99 -12.87 4.89
N ILE A 9 -17.68 -13.18 4.78
CA ILE A 9 -17.19 -14.47 4.29
C ILE A 9 -17.67 -15.60 5.19
N ILE A 10 -17.56 -15.44 6.51
CA ILE A 10 -18.01 -16.44 7.49
C ILE A 10 -19.52 -16.68 7.37
N ALA A 11 -20.31 -15.61 7.27
CA ALA A 11 -21.76 -15.72 7.11
C ALA A 11 -22.17 -16.34 5.77
N GLY A 12 -21.36 -16.14 4.72
CA GLY A 12 -21.60 -16.65 3.37
C GLY A 12 -21.22 -18.12 3.17
N ASP A 13 -20.35 -18.70 4.01
CA ASP A 13 -19.90 -20.10 3.89
C ASP A 13 -20.14 -20.92 5.16
N MET A 14 -21.42 -21.16 5.43
CA MET A 14 -21.88 -21.98 6.56
C MET A 14 -21.47 -23.46 6.45
N ALA A 15 -21.05 -23.91 5.26
CA ALA A 15 -20.57 -25.28 5.07
C ALA A 15 -19.18 -25.51 5.70
N LEU A 16 -18.46 -24.44 6.07
CA LEU A 16 -17.16 -24.49 6.74
C LEU A 16 -17.20 -23.83 8.14
N PRO A 17 -17.74 -24.49 9.17
CA PRO A 17 -17.85 -23.90 10.52
C PRO A 17 -16.51 -23.41 11.09
N GLY A 18 -15.41 -24.12 10.80
CA GLY A 18 -14.07 -23.76 11.23
C GLY A 18 -13.45 -22.54 10.55
N LEU A 19 -14.10 -21.98 9.52
CA LEU A 19 -13.58 -20.81 8.81
C LEU A 19 -13.45 -19.59 9.75
N ALA A 20 -14.40 -19.42 10.66
CA ALA A 20 -14.37 -18.34 11.64
C ALA A 20 -13.10 -18.35 12.50
N ALA A 21 -12.67 -19.53 12.97
CA ALA A 21 -11.44 -19.65 13.72
C ALA A 21 -10.20 -19.42 12.84
N LEU A 22 -10.17 -19.94 11.61
CA LEU A 22 -9.00 -19.71 10.73
C LEU A 22 -8.80 -18.23 10.34
N LEU A 23 -9.86 -17.43 10.35
CA LEU A 23 -9.80 -15.98 10.09
C LEU A 23 -9.57 -15.15 11.37
N ASP A 24 -9.94 -15.66 12.54
CA ASP A 24 -9.71 -15.02 13.84
C ASP A 24 -8.61 -15.72 14.64
N SER A 25 -7.40 -15.16 14.61
CA SER A 25 -6.25 -15.71 15.34
C SER A 25 -6.47 -15.78 16.86
N ASN A 26 -7.29 -14.92 17.45
CA ASN A 26 -7.56 -14.97 18.89
C ASN A 26 -8.50 -16.13 19.23
N LEU A 27 -9.55 -16.32 18.42
CA LEU A 27 -10.46 -17.46 18.56
C LEU A 27 -9.73 -18.78 18.31
N LEU A 28 -8.88 -18.85 17.29
CA LEU A 28 -8.11 -20.06 17.02
C LEU A 28 -7.14 -20.37 18.15
N LEU A 29 -6.41 -19.37 18.68
CA LEU A 29 -5.51 -19.57 19.81
C LEU A 29 -6.25 -20.13 21.03
N SER A 30 -7.39 -19.54 21.39
CA SER A 30 -8.17 -20.01 22.55
C SER A 30 -8.70 -21.43 22.37
N LYS A 31 -9.10 -21.80 21.15
CA LYS A 31 -9.51 -23.17 20.81
C LYS A 31 -8.34 -24.16 20.84
N LEU A 32 -7.16 -23.75 20.36
CA LEU A 32 -5.96 -24.59 20.40
C LEU A 32 -5.50 -24.86 21.84
N GLN A 33 -5.62 -23.89 22.74
CA GLN A 33 -5.27 -24.05 24.16
C GLN A 33 -6.14 -25.09 24.90
N GLN A 34 -7.29 -25.48 24.33
CA GLN A 34 -8.12 -26.56 24.88
C GLN A 34 -7.56 -27.94 24.55
N LEU A 35 -6.65 -28.05 23.58
CA LEU A 35 -5.98 -29.30 23.24
C LEU A 35 -4.83 -29.53 24.23
N PRO A 36 -4.72 -30.71 24.87
CA PRO A 36 -3.68 -30.98 25.87
C PRO A 36 -2.25 -30.71 25.37
N ARG A 37 -1.98 -30.96 24.09
CA ARG A 37 -0.66 -30.75 23.46
C ARG A 37 -0.31 -29.28 23.17
N LEU A 38 -1.31 -28.40 23.16
CA LEU A 38 -1.16 -26.99 22.81
C LEU A 38 -1.68 -26.06 23.92
N GLN A 39 -1.88 -26.59 25.12
CA GLN A 39 -2.38 -25.83 26.28
C GLN A 39 -1.45 -24.67 26.65
N SER A 40 -0.13 -24.84 26.46
CA SER A 40 0.87 -23.81 26.70
C SER A 40 1.10 -22.86 25.51
N ALA A 41 0.27 -22.91 24.46
CA ALA A 41 0.40 -22.00 23.32
C ALA A 41 0.16 -20.55 23.77
N VAL A 42 1.09 -19.66 23.40
CA VAL A 42 1.02 -18.22 23.75
C VAL A 42 0.78 -17.34 22.54
N LYS A 43 1.16 -17.80 21.35
CA LYS A 43 1.02 -17.03 20.11
C LYS A 43 0.85 -17.95 18.92
N ILE A 44 0.04 -17.53 17.96
CA ILE A 44 -0.06 -18.19 16.67
C ILE A 44 0.18 -17.23 15.51
N GLN A 45 0.62 -17.78 14.38
CA GLN A 45 0.67 -17.09 13.11
C GLN A 45 0.02 -17.97 12.05
N VAL A 46 -1.06 -17.46 11.46
CA VAL A 46 -1.69 -18.05 10.28
C VAL A 46 -1.01 -17.48 9.04
N LYS A 47 -0.49 -18.36 8.18
CA LYS A 47 0.18 -18.00 6.94
C LYS A 47 -0.40 -18.78 5.77
N TYR A 48 -0.45 -18.15 4.60
CA TYR A 48 -0.86 -18.77 3.33
C TYR A 48 -2.24 -19.44 3.41
N LEU A 49 -3.28 -18.63 3.60
CA LEU A 49 -4.66 -19.09 3.59
C LEU A 49 -5.07 -19.49 2.16
N ARG A 50 -5.50 -20.73 1.98
CA ARG A 50 -6.06 -21.25 0.72
C ARG A 50 -7.51 -21.63 0.95
N TYR A 51 -8.38 -20.70 0.59
CA TYR A 51 -9.82 -20.85 0.70
C TYR A 51 -10.41 -21.42 -0.60
N LYS A 52 -11.24 -22.46 -0.45
CA LYS A 52 -12.09 -23.02 -1.50
C LYS A 52 -13.53 -23.01 -0.95
N PRO A 53 -14.41 -22.15 -1.48
CA PRO A 53 -15.77 -21.98 -0.96
C PRO A 53 -16.53 -23.31 -0.88
N ALA A 54 -17.29 -23.48 0.19
CA ALA A 54 -18.11 -24.66 0.49
C ALA A 54 -17.34 -26.00 0.45
N ASN A 55 -16.00 -25.96 0.56
CA ASN A 55 -15.15 -27.10 0.27
C ASN A 55 -14.05 -27.30 1.31
N SER A 56 -13.17 -26.30 1.50
CA SER A 56 -12.14 -26.33 2.53
C SER A 56 -11.44 -24.98 2.68
N CYS A 57 -10.92 -24.71 3.87
CA CYS A 57 -9.95 -23.64 4.09
C CYS A 57 -8.69 -24.22 4.74
N ALA A 58 -7.54 -24.03 4.09
CA ALA A 58 -6.26 -24.62 4.45
C ALA A 58 -5.24 -23.51 4.76
N CYS A 59 -4.44 -23.65 5.81
CA CYS A 59 -3.36 -22.71 6.10
C CYS A 59 -2.17 -23.36 6.80
N THR A 60 -1.02 -22.69 6.70
CA THR A 60 0.13 -22.96 7.55
C THR A 60 -0.06 -22.25 8.87
N LEU A 61 0.05 -22.99 9.96
CA LEU A 61 -0.06 -22.48 11.32
C LEU A 61 1.29 -22.65 12.00
N LYS A 62 1.87 -21.54 12.48
CA LYS A 62 2.99 -21.57 13.42
C LYS A 62 2.46 -21.31 14.82
N VAL A 63 2.81 -22.17 15.77
CA VAL A 63 2.40 -22.05 17.17
C VAL A 63 3.63 -21.88 18.03
N GLN A 64 3.68 -20.81 18.81
CA GLN A 64 4.70 -20.57 19.82
C GLN A 64 4.17 -21.04 21.18
N LEU A 65 4.93 -21.87 21.88
CA LEU A 65 4.63 -22.32 23.23
C LEU A 65 5.33 -21.42 24.28
N ALA A 66 4.89 -21.53 25.53
CA ALA A 66 5.42 -20.75 26.65
C ALA A 66 6.92 -20.95 26.91
N ASP A 67 7.48 -22.10 26.52
CA ASP A 67 8.92 -22.40 26.59
C ASP A 67 9.73 -21.76 25.44
N GLY A 68 9.07 -21.02 24.55
CA GLY A 68 9.67 -20.40 23.37
C GLY A 68 9.78 -21.31 22.15
N SER A 69 9.45 -22.61 22.27
CA SER A 69 9.49 -23.54 21.15
C SER A 69 8.43 -23.22 20.09
N MET A 70 8.77 -23.49 18.84
CA MET A 70 7.92 -23.25 17.68
C MET A 70 7.47 -24.56 17.05
N GLN A 71 6.17 -24.76 16.94
CA GLN A 71 5.57 -25.92 16.28
C GLN A 71 4.89 -25.50 14.97
N TYR A 72 4.95 -26.40 13.98
CA TYR A 72 4.34 -26.21 12.67
C TYR A 72 3.17 -27.16 12.48
N TYR A 73 2.04 -26.61 12.04
CA TYR A 73 0.87 -27.37 11.67
C TYR A 73 0.35 -26.92 10.30
N PHE A 74 -0.20 -27.89 9.58
CA PHE A 74 -1.17 -27.66 8.52
C PHE A 74 -2.55 -27.71 9.17
N ALA A 75 -3.19 -26.54 9.29
CA ALA A 75 -4.58 -26.44 9.74
C ALA A 75 -5.52 -26.49 8.53
N LYS A 76 -6.57 -27.31 8.62
CA LYS A 76 -7.56 -27.47 7.55
C LYS A 76 -8.97 -27.51 8.12
N ALA A 77 -9.74 -26.46 7.88
CA ALA A 77 -11.18 -26.46 8.07
C ALA A 77 -11.84 -27.19 6.90
N LEU A 78 -12.76 -28.09 7.22
CA LEU A 78 -13.45 -28.96 6.28
C LEU A 78 -14.97 -28.89 6.51
N THR A 79 -15.74 -29.33 5.52
CA THR A 79 -17.15 -29.64 5.75
C THR A 79 -17.27 -30.82 6.72
N PRO A 80 -18.39 -30.95 7.48
CA PRO A 80 -18.56 -32.04 8.45
C PRO A 80 -18.33 -33.43 7.87
N GLU A 81 -18.88 -33.71 6.68
CA GLU A 81 -18.72 -34.98 5.96
C GLU A 81 -17.25 -35.28 5.65
N ARG A 82 -16.54 -34.31 5.09
CA ARG A 82 -15.14 -34.47 4.72
C ARG A 82 -14.21 -34.50 5.91
N PHE A 83 -14.56 -33.81 7.00
CA PHE A 83 -13.86 -33.94 8.25
C PHE A 83 -13.97 -35.37 8.78
N ALA A 84 -15.16 -35.97 8.80
CA ALA A 84 -15.37 -37.34 9.24
C ALA A 84 -14.59 -38.35 8.38
N GLU A 85 -14.69 -38.24 7.05
CA GLU A 85 -13.92 -39.07 6.10
C GLU A 85 -12.40 -38.96 6.35
N SER A 86 -11.92 -37.74 6.48
CA SER A 86 -10.50 -37.45 6.66
C SER A 86 -10.01 -37.93 8.03
N TRP A 87 -10.76 -37.68 9.11
CA TRP A 87 -10.40 -38.10 10.46
C TRP A 87 -10.32 -39.61 10.59
N ASN A 88 -11.31 -40.33 10.04
CA ASN A 88 -11.43 -41.79 10.11
C ASN A 88 -10.46 -42.54 9.17
N ASN A 89 -9.58 -41.83 8.47
CA ASN A 89 -8.59 -42.46 7.62
C ASN A 89 -7.70 -43.45 8.43
N PRO A 90 -7.58 -44.74 8.02
CA PRO A 90 -6.92 -45.77 8.83
C PRO A 90 -5.47 -45.42 9.23
N LYS A 91 -4.72 -44.81 8.32
CA LYS A 91 -3.33 -44.41 8.57
C LYS A 91 -3.22 -43.26 9.59
N ARG A 92 -4.24 -42.40 9.74
CA ARG A 92 -4.28 -41.35 10.77
C ARG A 92 -4.66 -41.93 12.12
N GLN A 93 -5.69 -42.77 12.13
CA GLN A 93 -6.14 -43.47 13.34
C GLN A 93 -5.02 -44.32 13.95
N LYS A 94 -4.23 -44.99 13.12
CA LYS A 94 -3.02 -45.70 13.56
C LYS A 94 -2.05 -44.82 14.35
N LEU A 95 -1.73 -43.61 13.84
CA LEU A 95 -0.83 -42.67 14.55
C LEU A 95 -1.40 -42.22 15.91
N ILE A 96 -2.71 -42.04 16.00
CA ILE A 96 -3.39 -41.66 17.25
C ILE A 96 -3.35 -42.82 18.25
N GLN A 97 -3.68 -44.04 17.80
CA GLN A 97 -3.66 -45.26 18.62
C GLN A 97 -2.26 -45.55 19.16
N GLU A 98 -1.23 -45.34 18.34
CA GLU A 98 0.19 -45.46 18.71
C GLU A 98 0.71 -44.30 19.57
N LYS A 99 -0.13 -43.32 19.91
CA LYS A 99 0.24 -42.11 20.67
C LYS A 99 1.46 -41.39 20.07
N ASN A 100 1.55 -41.35 18.75
CA ASN A 100 2.67 -40.69 18.07
C ASN A 100 2.72 -39.21 18.47
N PRO A 101 3.91 -38.66 18.81
CA PRO A 101 4.05 -37.26 19.24
C PRO A 101 3.65 -36.26 18.14
N ASN A 102 3.57 -36.68 16.88
CA ASN A 102 3.12 -35.88 15.74
C ASN A 102 1.76 -36.34 15.19
N ALA A 103 1.01 -37.15 15.95
CA ALA A 103 -0.33 -37.57 15.58
C ALA A 103 -1.24 -36.36 15.30
N PRO A 104 -2.18 -36.48 14.35
CA PRO A 104 -3.10 -35.40 14.02
C PRO A 104 -3.94 -35.00 15.23
N LEU A 105 -4.24 -33.70 15.32
CA LEU A 105 -5.15 -33.14 16.31
C LEU A 105 -6.41 -32.63 15.60
N ALA A 106 -7.48 -32.45 16.34
CA ALA A 106 -8.71 -31.91 15.81
C ALA A 106 -9.45 -31.03 16.82
N LEU A 107 -10.08 -29.98 16.29
CA LEU A 107 -11.12 -29.21 16.96
C LEU A 107 -12.45 -29.71 16.36
N PHE A 108 -13.08 -30.68 17.01
CA PHE A 108 -14.24 -31.40 16.48
C PHE A 108 -15.46 -30.50 16.30
N ASP A 109 -15.68 -29.58 17.24
CA ASP A 109 -16.76 -28.58 17.20
C ASP A 109 -16.64 -27.63 16.00
N LEU A 110 -15.43 -27.44 15.48
CA LEU A 110 -15.12 -26.57 14.35
C LEU A 110 -14.78 -27.32 13.07
N TYR A 111 -14.74 -28.66 13.10
CA TYR A 111 -14.30 -29.49 11.96
C TYR A 111 -12.93 -29.07 11.40
N ILE A 112 -12.02 -28.66 12.29
CA ILE A 112 -10.65 -28.29 11.95
C ILE A 112 -9.73 -29.45 12.29
N MET A 113 -8.94 -29.88 11.32
CA MET A 113 -7.87 -30.85 11.53
C MET A 113 -6.51 -30.14 11.51
N LEU A 114 -5.62 -30.54 12.41
CA LEU A 114 -4.25 -30.05 12.54
C LEU A 114 -3.29 -31.22 12.27
N LEU A 115 -2.49 -31.08 11.22
CA LEU A 115 -1.54 -32.10 10.77
C LEU A 115 -0.11 -31.57 10.90
N HIS A 116 0.81 -32.33 11.45
CA HIS A 116 2.23 -32.00 11.33
C HIS A 116 2.66 -32.09 9.84
N PRO A 117 3.53 -31.19 9.31
CA PRO A 117 3.97 -31.22 7.91
C PRO A 117 4.56 -32.56 7.47
N ALA A 118 5.19 -33.31 8.38
CA ALA A 118 5.69 -34.67 8.12
C ALA A 118 4.63 -35.66 7.65
N HIS A 119 3.35 -35.36 7.90
CA HIS A 119 2.19 -36.18 7.53
C HIS A 119 1.35 -35.55 6.40
N ASP A 120 1.85 -34.51 5.74
CA ASP A 120 1.28 -34.03 4.47
C ASP A 120 1.46 -35.12 3.41
N ARG A 121 0.35 -35.70 2.95
CA ARG A 121 0.39 -36.83 2.00
C ARG A 121 0.47 -36.39 0.54
N SER A 122 0.15 -35.13 0.29
CA SER A 122 0.16 -34.56 -1.06
C SER A 122 1.58 -34.19 -1.47
N ILE A 123 2.42 -33.80 -0.51
CA ILE A 123 3.87 -33.61 -0.67
C ILE A 123 4.54 -34.82 -0.02
N ARG A 124 4.75 -35.88 -0.81
CA ARG A 124 5.11 -37.21 -0.29
C ARG A 124 6.45 -37.19 0.47
N TYR A 125 6.59 -38.10 1.44
CA TYR A 125 7.87 -38.46 2.10
C TYR A 125 8.57 -37.37 2.91
N LEU A 126 7.83 -36.65 3.75
CA LEU A 126 8.38 -35.65 4.69
C LEU A 126 8.74 -36.22 6.08
N GLY A 127 8.89 -37.54 6.20
CA GLY A 127 9.19 -38.22 7.47
C GLY A 127 10.53 -37.78 8.09
N TRP A 128 11.50 -37.39 7.26
CA TRP A 128 12.82 -36.89 7.68
C TRP A 128 12.76 -35.61 8.54
N LEU A 129 11.63 -34.89 8.56
CA LEU A 129 11.43 -33.78 9.49
C LEU A 129 11.43 -34.24 10.96
N VAL A 130 10.92 -35.45 11.22
CA VAL A 130 10.66 -35.96 12.58
C VAL A 130 11.41 -37.24 12.90
N ASP A 131 11.87 -37.98 11.88
CA ASP A 131 12.63 -39.22 12.04
C ASP A 131 14.10 -39.00 11.62
N PRO A 132 15.05 -39.02 12.59
CA PRO A 132 16.47 -38.93 12.30
C PRO A 132 16.99 -40.03 11.35
N GLN A 133 16.44 -41.24 11.39
CA GLN A 133 16.88 -42.33 10.51
C GLN A 133 16.50 -42.04 9.05
N ALA A 134 15.35 -41.41 8.83
CA ALA A 134 14.90 -40.96 7.52
C ALA A 134 15.71 -39.76 6.97
N ARG A 135 16.48 -39.04 7.81
CA ARG A 135 17.31 -37.91 7.35
C ARG A 135 18.48 -38.33 6.47
N GLY A 136 18.95 -39.58 6.58
CA GLY A 136 20.11 -40.06 5.82
C GLY A 136 19.98 -39.84 4.30
N GLN A 137 18.77 -39.95 3.74
CA GLN A 137 18.52 -39.68 2.31
C GLN A 137 18.66 -38.19 1.98
N ILE A 138 18.16 -37.30 2.84
CA ILE A 138 18.30 -35.85 2.68
C ILE A 138 19.75 -35.41 2.83
N LEU A 139 20.47 -35.96 3.80
CA LEU A 139 21.90 -35.69 3.99
C LEU A 139 22.69 -36.09 2.74
N GLN A 140 22.44 -37.28 2.22
CA GLN A 140 23.08 -37.76 0.99
C GLN A 140 22.75 -36.87 -0.22
N LEU A 141 21.50 -36.43 -0.38
CA LEU A 141 21.10 -35.48 -1.43
C LEU A 141 21.83 -34.13 -1.32
N CYS A 142 22.18 -33.71 -0.11
CA CYS A 142 22.95 -32.50 0.14
C CYS A 142 24.47 -32.70 0.04
N GLY A 143 24.94 -33.92 -0.28
CA GLY A 143 26.37 -34.25 -0.32
C GLY A 143 27.03 -34.36 1.06
N LEU A 144 26.25 -34.65 2.11
CA LEU A 144 26.72 -34.87 3.48
C LEU A 144 26.76 -36.36 3.82
N GLU A 145 27.70 -36.76 4.67
CA GLU A 145 27.83 -38.15 5.13
C GLU A 145 26.82 -38.46 6.26
N LYS A 146 26.41 -39.73 6.39
CA LYS A 146 25.41 -40.14 7.41
C LYS A 146 25.90 -39.99 8.86
N ASN A 147 27.19 -40.14 9.10
CA ASN A 147 27.85 -39.92 10.40
C ASN A 147 27.84 -38.45 10.85
N GLN A 148 27.52 -37.50 9.96
CA GLN A 148 27.44 -36.07 10.26
C GLN A 148 26.05 -35.63 10.79
N SER A 149 25.11 -36.56 10.98
CA SER A 149 23.71 -36.26 11.31
C SER A 149 23.53 -35.42 12.59
N ASP A 150 24.38 -35.60 13.61
CA ASP A 150 24.25 -34.89 14.88
C ASP A 150 24.63 -33.40 14.79
N ALA A 151 25.38 -33.03 13.74
CA ALA A 151 25.80 -31.66 13.46
C ALA A 151 24.88 -30.94 12.46
N VAL A 152 23.76 -31.58 12.07
CA VAL A 152 22.83 -31.05 11.07
C VAL A 152 21.51 -30.61 11.69
N ASP A 153 21.15 -29.35 11.45
CA ASP A 153 19.84 -28.78 11.76
C ASP A 153 19.05 -28.53 10.47
N ILE A 154 17.73 -28.71 10.52
CA ILE A 154 16.85 -28.52 9.35
C ILE A 154 15.69 -27.59 9.71
N ASN A 155 15.61 -26.47 8.99
CA ASN A 155 14.69 -25.39 9.30
C ASN A 155 13.70 -25.24 8.16
N ILE A 156 12.40 -25.32 8.45
CA ILE A 156 11.36 -25.04 7.45
C ILE A 156 11.37 -23.53 7.13
N LEU A 157 11.83 -23.19 5.93
CA LEU A 157 11.86 -21.81 5.43
C LEU A 157 10.48 -21.40 4.93
N ARG A 158 9.84 -22.27 4.13
CA ARG A 158 8.52 -22.02 3.56
C ARG A 158 7.72 -23.30 3.44
N TYR A 159 6.45 -23.26 3.84
CA TYR A 159 5.53 -24.37 3.70
C TYR A 159 4.20 -23.87 3.13
N LYS A 160 3.82 -24.43 1.98
CA LYS A 160 2.52 -24.24 1.32
C LYS A 160 1.82 -25.60 1.34
N PRO A 161 0.84 -25.82 2.24
CA PRO A 161 0.25 -27.14 2.46
C PRO A 161 -0.27 -27.77 1.17
N GLU A 162 -0.01 -29.06 1.02
CA GLU A 162 -0.36 -29.88 -0.13
C GLU A 162 0.25 -29.43 -1.48
N ARG A 163 1.21 -28.48 -1.48
CA ARG A 163 1.86 -27.97 -2.70
C ARG A 163 3.38 -28.08 -2.67
N ARG A 164 4.02 -27.45 -1.68
CA ARG A 164 5.49 -27.46 -1.56
C ARG A 164 5.97 -27.18 -0.14
N LEU A 165 7.11 -27.75 0.20
CA LEU A 165 7.90 -27.45 1.39
C LEU A 165 9.33 -27.10 0.97
N VAL A 166 9.86 -26.01 1.54
CA VAL A 166 11.24 -25.55 1.35
C VAL A 166 11.90 -25.53 2.73
N ALA A 167 12.99 -26.27 2.88
CA ALA A 167 13.77 -26.36 4.10
C ALA A 167 15.23 -25.99 3.85
N GLY A 168 15.83 -25.26 4.78
CA GLY A 168 17.26 -24.98 4.80
C GLY A 168 17.96 -26.01 5.67
N VAL A 169 19.06 -26.56 5.18
CA VAL A 169 19.90 -27.52 5.90
C VAL A 169 21.12 -26.77 6.41
N ARG A 170 21.33 -26.80 7.73
CA ARG A 170 22.50 -26.23 8.38
C ARG A 170 23.44 -27.35 8.81
N TYR A 171 24.72 -27.19 8.55
CA TYR A 171 25.78 -28.05 9.08
C TYR A 171 26.76 -27.17 9.87
N ASN A 172 27.08 -27.54 11.11
CA ASN A 172 27.91 -26.73 12.02
C ASN A 172 27.46 -25.26 12.09
N ASN A 173 26.14 -25.05 12.28
CA ASN A 173 25.49 -23.74 12.33
C ASN A 173 25.57 -22.89 11.05
N ARG A 174 25.99 -23.42 9.91
CA ARG A 174 25.98 -22.70 8.62
C ARG A 174 25.06 -23.37 7.63
N TYR A 175 24.28 -22.59 6.87
CA TYR A 175 23.45 -23.16 5.82
C TYR A 175 24.33 -23.72 4.70
N VAL A 176 24.04 -24.95 4.27
CA VAL A 176 24.79 -25.62 3.22
C VAL A 176 23.91 -25.99 2.02
N ALA A 177 22.62 -26.20 2.25
CA ALA A 177 21.68 -26.58 1.20
C ALA A 177 20.27 -26.05 1.44
N VAL A 178 19.50 -25.98 0.35
CA VAL A 178 18.05 -25.78 0.33
C VAL A 178 17.40 -27.02 -0.28
N VAL A 179 16.52 -27.67 0.48
CA VAL A 179 15.74 -28.83 0.06
C VAL A 179 14.33 -28.37 -0.29
N ARG A 180 13.86 -28.71 -1.50
CA ARG A 180 12.51 -28.43 -1.97
C ARG A 180 11.79 -29.75 -2.21
N CYS A 181 10.72 -29.99 -1.45
CA CYS A 181 9.80 -31.11 -1.65
C CYS A 181 8.53 -30.59 -2.31
N ILE A 182 8.15 -31.18 -3.44
CA ILE A 182 7.18 -30.61 -4.37
C ILE A 182 6.06 -31.62 -4.61
N HIS A 183 4.85 -31.11 -4.83
CA HIS A 183 3.73 -31.93 -5.26
C HIS A 183 4.04 -32.63 -6.60
N PRO A 184 3.78 -33.95 -6.76
CA PRO A 184 4.21 -34.70 -7.95
C PRO A 184 3.83 -34.11 -9.31
N LYS A 185 2.64 -33.49 -9.39
CA LYS A 185 2.15 -32.80 -10.61
C LYS A 185 3.04 -31.64 -11.07
N ASP A 186 3.73 -30.97 -10.14
CA ASP A 186 4.51 -29.77 -10.41
C ASP A 186 6.03 -30.08 -10.49
N PHE A 187 6.46 -31.27 -10.04
CA PHE A 187 7.87 -31.61 -9.88
C PHE A 187 8.67 -31.58 -11.19
N GLY A 188 8.13 -32.14 -12.27
CA GLY A 188 8.80 -32.13 -13.58
C GLY A 188 9.05 -30.70 -14.07
N LYS A 189 8.05 -29.82 -13.95
CA LYS A 189 8.17 -28.40 -14.30
C LYS A 189 9.27 -27.71 -13.47
N ILE A 190 9.26 -27.89 -12.15
CA ILE A 190 10.24 -27.25 -11.27
C ILE A 190 11.66 -27.78 -11.49
N LEU A 191 11.80 -29.08 -11.76
CA LEU A 191 13.10 -29.67 -12.09
C LEU A 191 13.66 -29.10 -13.39
N SER A 192 12.84 -29.03 -14.45
CA SER A 192 13.22 -28.40 -15.71
C SER A 192 13.60 -26.94 -15.51
N ALA A 193 12.81 -26.19 -14.73
CA ALA A 193 13.07 -24.78 -14.47
C ALA A 193 14.35 -24.54 -13.65
N SER A 194 14.62 -25.42 -12.67
CA SER A 194 15.88 -25.42 -11.91
C SER A 194 17.09 -25.67 -12.81
N ALA A 195 16.96 -26.48 -13.85
CA ALA A 195 18.04 -26.71 -14.83
C ALA A 195 18.44 -25.43 -15.57
N PHE A 196 17.50 -24.52 -15.82
CA PHE A 196 17.82 -23.20 -16.40
C PHE A 196 18.61 -22.34 -15.42
N GLY A 197 18.22 -22.30 -14.13
CA GLY A 197 19.00 -21.60 -13.12
C GLY A 197 20.43 -22.15 -13.00
N ILE A 198 20.63 -23.46 -13.16
CA ILE A 198 21.98 -24.06 -13.20
C ILE A 198 22.74 -23.64 -14.46
N ALA A 199 22.10 -23.70 -15.63
CA ALA A 199 22.73 -23.29 -16.89
C ALA A 199 23.15 -21.81 -16.90
N GLN A 200 22.45 -20.96 -16.15
CA GLN A 200 22.78 -19.55 -15.96
C GLN A 200 23.80 -19.30 -14.84
N ASN A 201 24.34 -20.35 -14.21
CA ASN A 201 25.24 -20.29 -13.04
C ASN A 201 24.61 -19.57 -11.82
N GLU A 202 23.29 -19.63 -11.69
CA GLU A 202 22.53 -19.02 -10.60
C GLU A 202 22.26 -20.02 -9.48
N LEU A 203 22.14 -21.31 -9.84
CA LEU A 203 21.88 -22.41 -8.91
C LEU A 203 22.96 -23.48 -9.06
N GLN A 204 23.32 -24.12 -7.94
CA GLN A 204 24.10 -25.35 -7.96
C GLN A 204 23.23 -26.49 -7.43
N LEU A 205 22.97 -27.49 -8.26
CA LEU A 205 22.27 -28.71 -7.86
C LEU A 205 23.19 -29.62 -7.07
N LEU A 206 22.73 -30.10 -5.92
CA LEU A 206 23.43 -31.08 -5.09
C LEU A 206 22.89 -32.48 -5.32
N GLY A 207 21.57 -32.61 -5.50
CA GLY A 207 20.93 -33.89 -5.71
C GLY A 207 19.46 -33.78 -6.07
N VAL A 208 18.94 -34.84 -6.69
CA VAL A 208 17.53 -34.98 -7.07
C VAL A 208 17.06 -36.37 -6.70
N ASP A 209 15.89 -36.46 -6.09
CA ASP A 209 15.15 -37.70 -5.86
C ASP A 209 13.78 -37.59 -6.55
N GLY A 210 13.69 -38.21 -7.73
CA GLY A 210 12.46 -38.23 -8.52
C GLY A 210 11.34 -39.02 -7.88
N THR A 211 11.65 -40.05 -7.08
CA THR A 211 10.66 -40.90 -6.41
C THR A 211 9.92 -40.11 -5.35
N ASN A 212 10.66 -39.31 -4.59
CA ASN A 212 10.13 -38.48 -3.51
C ASN A 212 9.82 -37.04 -3.94
N CYS A 213 9.97 -36.72 -5.23
CA CYS A 213 9.75 -35.38 -5.79
C CYS A 213 10.50 -34.29 -5.00
N THR A 214 11.76 -34.58 -4.66
CA THR A 214 12.62 -33.74 -3.83
C THR A 214 13.87 -33.36 -4.59
N LEU A 215 14.28 -32.09 -4.49
CA LEU A 215 15.56 -31.62 -5.03
C LEU A 215 16.30 -30.80 -3.99
N ALA A 216 17.63 -30.88 -4.01
CA ALA A 216 18.52 -30.13 -3.13
C ALA A 216 19.44 -29.24 -3.97
N THR A 217 19.47 -27.95 -3.65
CA THR A 217 20.43 -27.00 -4.23
C THR A 217 21.35 -26.47 -3.14
N ARG A 218 22.56 -26.03 -3.52
CA ARG A 218 23.47 -25.34 -2.62
C ARG A 218 22.79 -24.11 -2.02
N TRP A 219 23.06 -23.84 -0.74
CA TRP A 219 22.69 -22.57 -0.12
C TRP A 219 23.49 -21.44 -0.76
N LEU A 220 22.80 -20.41 -1.23
CA LEU A 220 23.43 -19.20 -1.75
C LEU A 220 23.58 -18.23 -0.59
N GLU A 221 24.82 -18.03 -0.15
CA GLU A 221 25.14 -17.01 0.82
C GLU A 221 24.91 -15.62 0.22
N GLY A 222 24.50 -14.67 1.06
CA GLY A 222 24.32 -13.27 0.68
C GLY A 222 23.13 -12.62 1.36
N ARG A 223 22.92 -11.35 1.04
CA ARG A 223 21.81 -10.52 1.54
C ARG A 223 20.70 -10.44 0.50
N SER A 224 19.45 -10.67 0.92
CA SER A 224 18.28 -10.41 0.06
C SER A 224 18.18 -8.92 -0.26
N LEU A 225 17.79 -8.59 -1.49
CA LEU A 225 17.45 -7.21 -1.87
C LEU A 225 15.99 -6.85 -1.56
N CYS A 226 15.25 -7.71 -0.85
CA CYS A 226 13.87 -7.46 -0.46
C CYS A 226 13.72 -6.20 0.41
N PRO A 227 12.88 -5.23 0.01
CA PRO A 227 12.57 -4.06 0.85
C PRO A 227 11.98 -4.41 2.23
N GLU A 228 11.23 -5.51 2.34
CA GLU A 228 10.69 -6.00 3.63
C GLU A 228 11.79 -6.38 4.63
N GLU A 229 12.99 -6.71 4.15
CA GLU A 229 14.18 -6.99 4.96
C GLU A 229 15.05 -5.73 5.17
N GLN A 230 14.50 -4.53 4.93
CA GLN A 230 15.19 -3.24 5.02
C GLN A 230 16.43 -3.17 4.11
N ALA A 231 16.42 -3.91 3.01
CA ALA A 231 17.42 -3.80 1.96
C ALA A 231 16.98 -2.80 0.92
N ILE A 232 17.87 -1.85 0.63
CA ILE A 232 17.67 -0.82 -0.38
C ILE A 232 18.81 -0.99 -1.38
N ALA A 233 18.49 -1.41 -2.60
CA ALA A 233 19.48 -1.55 -3.65
C ALA A 233 20.07 -0.19 -4.02
N SER A 234 21.40 -0.10 -4.13
CA SER A 234 22.08 1.08 -4.66
C SER A 234 21.83 1.20 -6.18
N ASN A 235 22.10 2.38 -6.74
CA ASN A 235 21.98 2.59 -8.18
C ASN A 235 22.89 1.62 -8.97
N ASP A 236 24.10 1.33 -8.47
CA ASP A 236 25.03 0.40 -9.11
C ASP A 236 24.50 -1.04 -9.09
N ILE A 237 23.92 -1.48 -7.96
CA ILE A 237 23.28 -2.80 -7.86
C ILE A 237 22.11 -2.89 -8.84
N LEU A 238 21.28 -1.85 -8.94
CA LEU A 238 20.17 -1.83 -9.90
C LEU A 238 20.65 -1.87 -11.36
N ALA A 239 21.73 -1.16 -11.68
CA ALA A 239 22.32 -1.20 -13.02
C ALA A 239 22.83 -2.62 -13.36
N GLN A 240 23.52 -3.27 -12.42
CA GLN A 240 23.98 -4.65 -12.58
C GLN A 240 22.80 -5.63 -12.72
N LEU A 241 21.75 -5.47 -11.92
CA LEU A 241 20.56 -6.32 -11.96
C LEU A 241 19.80 -6.15 -13.28
N ALA A 242 19.63 -4.92 -13.75
CA ALA A 242 18.99 -4.63 -15.03
C ALA A 242 19.77 -5.24 -16.19
N ASN A 243 21.11 -5.15 -16.18
CA ASN A 243 21.95 -5.81 -17.17
C ASN A 243 21.84 -7.34 -17.11
N LYS A 244 21.83 -7.92 -15.91
CA LYS A 244 21.67 -9.37 -15.70
C LYS A 244 20.33 -9.88 -16.24
N LEU A 245 19.23 -9.17 -15.96
CA LEU A 245 17.91 -9.52 -16.49
C LEU A 245 17.84 -9.34 -18.02
N TYR A 246 18.49 -8.29 -18.57
CA TYR A 246 18.61 -8.13 -20.02
C TYR A 246 19.33 -9.32 -20.67
N GLN A 247 20.47 -9.75 -20.10
CA GLN A 247 21.23 -10.91 -20.58
C GLN A 247 20.41 -12.20 -20.50
N LEU A 248 19.62 -12.38 -19.44
CA LEU A 248 18.68 -13.49 -19.32
C LEU A 248 17.70 -13.55 -20.50
N HIS A 249 17.00 -12.44 -20.76
CA HIS A 249 16.01 -12.35 -21.83
C HIS A 249 16.61 -12.62 -23.21
N HIS A 250 17.90 -12.30 -23.41
CA HIS A 250 18.63 -12.50 -24.67
C HIS A 250 19.44 -13.80 -24.71
N SER A 251 19.24 -14.70 -23.75
CA SER A 251 19.92 -15.98 -23.78
C SER A 251 19.44 -16.84 -24.96
N SER A 252 20.38 -17.58 -25.56
CA SER A 252 20.08 -18.50 -26.67
C SER A 252 19.27 -19.72 -26.24
N TYR A 253 19.21 -20.01 -24.93
CA TYR A 253 18.55 -21.17 -24.36
C TYR A 253 17.10 -20.84 -24.01
N GLN A 254 16.17 -21.40 -24.77
CA GLN A 254 14.73 -21.22 -24.53
C GLN A 254 14.15 -22.42 -23.75
N PRO A 255 13.36 -22.17 -22.71
CA PRO A 255 12.69 -23.25 -21.98
C PRO A 255 11.54 -23.84 -22.81
N PRO A 256 11.24 -25.13 -22.60
CA PRO A 256 10.21 -25.82 -23.38
C PRO A 256 8.80 -25.34 -23.04
N ILE A 257 8.62 -24.73 -21.88
CA ILE A 257 7.35 -24.18 -21.42
C ILE A 257 7.18 -22.81 -22.04
N ARG A 258 6.18 -22.65 -22.90
CA ARG A 258 5.73 -21.35 -23.39
C ARG A 258 4.68 -20.77 -22.45
N TYR A 259 4.77 -19.46 -22.23
CA TYR A 259 3.83 -18.71 -21.41
C TYR A 259 3.53 -17.39 -22.13
N GLY A 260 2.37 -17.34 -22.78
CA GLY A 260 1.94 -16.23 -23.63
C GLY A 260 0.86 -15.37 -22.99
N ILE A 261 0.30 -14.44 -23.78
CA ILE A 261 -0.79 -13.56 -23.33
C ILE A 261 -2.01 -14.35 -22.84
N ALA A 262 -2.36 -15.47 -23.49
CA ALA A 262 -3.48 -16.31 -23.08
C ALA A 262 -3.32 -16.89 -21.66
N ASP A 263 -2.09 -17.26 -21.28
CA ASP A 263 -1.79 -17.78 -19.95
C ASP A 263 -1.90 -16.69 -18.87
N GLU A 264 -1.47 -15.45 -19.17
CA GLU A 264 -1.68 -14.29 -18.28
C GLU A 264 -3.18 -14.06 -18.02
N ILE A 265 -3.99 -14.09 -19.08
CA ILE A 265 -5.45 -13.93 -18.98
C ILE A 265 -6.05 -15.04 -18.12
N GLN A 266 -5.68 -16.30 -18.36
CA GLN A 266 -6.14 -17.44 -17.56
C GLN A 266 -5.72 -17.30 -16.08
N SER A 267 -4.52 -16.80 -15.82
CA SER A 267 -4.06 -16.57 -14.45
C SER A 267 -4.90 -15.50 -13.74
N MET A 268 -5.30 -14.42 -14.42
CA MET A 268 -6.20 -13.41 -13.85
C MET A 268 -7.60 -13.98 -13.59
N GLN A 269 -8.14 -14.78 -14.51
CA GLN A 269 -9.43 -15.46 -14.32
C GLN A 269 -9.43 -16.36 -13.07
N GLY A 270 -8.34 -17.09 -12.82
CA GLY A 270 -8.18 -17.89 -11.61
C GLY A 270 -8.20 -17.05 -10.32
N VAL A 271 -7.70 -15.82 -10.37
CA VAL A 271 -7.76 -14.88 -9.24
C VAL A 271 -9.17 -14.34 -9.06
N LEU A 272 -9.87 -13.97 -10.14
CA LEU A 272 -11.26 -13.52 -10.11
C LEU A 272 -12.19 -14.55 -9.44
N LEU A 273 -12.02 -15.84 -9.72
CA LEU A 273 -12.79 -16.90 -9.05
C LEU A 273 -12.63 -16.88 -7.53
N THR A 274 -11.42 -16.65 -7.04
CA THR A 274 -11.16 -16.52 -5.60
C THR A 274 -11.70 -15.18 -5.08
N PHE A 275 -11.53 -14.11 -5.85
CA PHE A 275 -11.97 -12.76 -5.51
C PHE A 275 -13.50 -12.72 -5.29
N ASN A 276 -14.27 -13.33 -6.18
CA ASN A 276 -15.74 -13.44 -6.10
C ASN A 276 -16.21 -14.04 -4.78
N ALA A 277 -15.41 -14.93 -4.19
CA ALA A 277 -15.76 -15.59 -2.94
C ALA A 277 -15.36 -14.79 -1.69
N ILE A 278 -14.38 -13.90 -1.78
CA ILE A 278 -13.87 -13.15 -0.62
C ILE A 278 -14.40 -11.72 -0.57
N LEU A 279 -14.67 -11.09 -1.71
CA LEU A 279 -15.21 -9.72 -1.83
C LEU A 279 -16.24 -9.64 -2.97
N PRO A 280 -17.38 -10.36 -2.88
CA PRO A 280 -18.37 -10.43 -3.95
C PRO A 280 -18.92 -9.05 -4.37
N GLN A 281 -19.05 -8.13 -3.42
CA GLN A 281 -19.56 -6.77 -3.67
C GLN A 281 -18.67 -5.97 -4.63
N GLN A 282 -17.39 -6.32 -4.75
CA GLN A 282 -16.40 -5.62 -5.56
C GLN A 282 -15.94 -6.44 -6.77
N ALA A 283 -16.54 -7.61 -6.99
CA ALA A 283 -16.21 -8.52 -8.08
C ALA A 283 -16.38 -7.87 -9.47
N THR A 284 -17.45 -7.09 -9.64
CA THR A 284 -17.72 -6.37 -10.90
C THR A 284 -16.61 -5.38 -11.21
N TRP A 285 -16.09 -4.66 -10.21
CA TRP A 285 -15.00 -3.73 -10.41
C TRP A 285 -13.69 -4.44 -10.82
N PHE A 286 -13.38 -5.59 -10.19
CA PHE A 286 -12.27 -6.43 -10.65
C PHE A 286 -12.45 -6.86 -12.11
N ALA A 287 -13.65 -7.33 -12.47
CA ALA A 287 -13.94 -7.84 -13.81
C ALA A 287 -13.82 -6.75 -14.88
N GLU A 288 -14.30 -5.52 -14.62
CA GLU A 288 -14.17 -4.36 -15.51
C GLU A 288 -12.70 -3.99 -15.75
N LEU A 289 -11.89 -3.94 -14.69
CA LEU A 289 -10.45 -3.67 -14.80
C LEU A 289 -9.70 -4.79 -15.53
N MET A 290 -10.09 -6.05 -15.28
CA MET A 290 -9.56 -7.21 -15.98
C MET A 290 -9.89 -7.13 -17.48
N GLU A 291 -11.11 -6.76 -17.85
CA GLU A 291 -11.51 -6.63 -19.25
C GLU A 291 -10.67 -5.57 -19.99
N GLN A 292 -10.53 -4.38 -19.41
CA GLN A 292 -9.67 -3.33 -20.00
C GLN A 292 -8.22 -3.78 -20.14
N THR A 293 -7.69 -4.46 -19.11
CA THR A 293 -6.34 -5.04 -19.14
C THR A 293 -6.21 -6.07 -20.25
N VAL A 294 -7.18 -6.97 -20.40
CA VAL A 294 -7.22 -8.01 -21.45
C VAL A 294 -7.23 -7.38 -22.84
N GLN A 295 -8.06 -6.36 -23.07
CA GLN A 295 -8.12 -5.64 -24.35
C GLN A 295 -6.76 -5.00 -24.69
N GLY A 296 -6.08 -4.42 -23.70
CA GLY A 296 -4.74 -3.86 -23.87
C GLY A 296 -3.66 -4.91 -24.15
N LEU A 297 -3.70 -6.03 -23.44
CA LEU A 297 -2.79 -7.16 -23.63
C LEU A 297 -2.96 -7.81 -25.01
N GLN A 298 -4.19 -8.00 -25.48
CA GLN A 298 -4.49 -8.62 -26.78
C GLN A 298 -3.99 -7.78 -27.98
N ARG A 299 -3.72 -6.48 -27.77
CA ARG A 299 -3.10 -5.62 -28.79
C ARG A 299 -1.57 -5.77 -28.84
N GLN A 300 -0.97 -6.42 -27.83
CA GLN A 300 0.46 -6.65 -27.76
C GLN A 300 0.84 -7.91 -28.56
N LYS A 301 2.09 -7.98 -28.99
CA LYS A 301 2.63 -9.17 -29.66
C LYS A 301 3.10 -10.19 -28.62
N ASP A 302 2.83 -11.46 -28.90
CA ASP A 302 3.52 -12.53 -28.19
C ASP A 302 5.01 -12.50 -28.56
N VAL A 303 5.84 -12.35 -27.54
CA VAL A 303 7.29 -12.45 -27.61
C VAL A 303 7.68 -13.63 -26.74
N PHE A 304 8.55 -14.51 -27.24
CA PHE A 304 8.99 -15.71 -26.54
C PHE A 304 10.50 -15.64 -26.32
N GLN A 305 10.88 -15.09 -25.18
CA GLN A 305 12.25 -15.02 -24.67
C GLN A 305 12.34 -15.73 -23.33
N LEU A 306 13.55 -16.08 -22.88
CA LEU A 306 13.72 -16.70 -21.57
C LEU A 306 13.35 -15.67 -20.51
N ILE A 307 12.24 -15.88 -19.81
CA ILE A 307 11.82 -15.06 -18.67
C ILE A 307 11.99 -15.84 -17.36
N HIS A 308 12.18 -15.11 -16.28
CA HIS A 308 12.16 -15.61 -14.92
C HIS A 308 10.73 -16.01 -14.49
N GLY A 309 9.73 -15.18 -14.84
CA GLY A 309 8.29 -15.45 -14.66
C GLY A 309 7.69 -15.07 -13.29
N ASP A 310 8.50 -14.59 -12.36
CA ASP A 310 8.10 -14.02 -11.05
C ASP A 310 9.19 -13.06 -10.53
N PHE A 311 9.84 -12.30 -11.43
CA PHE A 311 11.00 -11.48 -11.08
C PHE A 311 10.62 -10.35 -10.11
N SER A 312 11.31 -10.29 -8.98
CA SER A 312 11.16 -9.27 -7.94
C SER A 312 12.37 -9.24 -7.01
N LEU A 313 12.54 -8.15 -6.24
CA LEU A 313 13.74 -7.97 -5.39
C LEU A 313 13.89 -9.01 -4.27
N ASP A 314 12.80 -9.62 -3.81
CA ASP A 314 12.85 -10.74 -2.85
C ASP A 314 13.46 -12.02 -3.44
N GLN A 315 13.56 -12.10 -4.77
CA GLN A 315 14.19 -13.20 -5.50
C GLN A 315 15.64 -12.88 -5.92
N VAL A 316 16.23 -11.83 -5.36
CA VAL A 316 17.62 -11.44 -5.65
C VAL A 316 18.44 -11.46 -4.38
N VAL A 317 19.58 -12.14 -4.43
CA VAL A 317 20.59 -12.16 -3.36
C VAL A 317 21.87 -11.52 -3.86
N GLU A 318 22.42 -10.60 -3.06
CA GLU A 318 23.72 -9.99 -3.27
C GLU A 318 24.76 -10.62 -2.36
N ASN A 319 25.90 -11.02 -2.93
CA ASN A 319 27.02 -11.59 -2.21
C ASN A 319 28.34 -11.10 -2.80
N GLN A 320 29.10 -10.32 -2.03
CA GLN A 320 30.41 -9.79 -2.41
C GLN A 320 30.38 -9.06 -3.77
N GLY A 321 29.33 -8.26 -4.01
CA GLY A 321 29.11 -7.51 -5.25
C GLY A 321 28.57 -8.35 -6.41
N LYS A 322 28.30 -9.65 -6.22
CA LYS A 322 27.65 -10.50 -7.23
C LYS A 322 26.17 -10.67 -6.91
N LEU A 323 25.34 -10.58 -7.94
CA LEU A 323 23.90 -10.79 -7.83
C LEU A 323 23.54 -12.20 -8.28
N HIS A 324 22.65 -12.85 -7.54
CA HIS A 324 22.12 -14.18 -7.84
C HIS A 324 20.60 -14.16 -7.87
N LEU A 325 20.00 -14.79 -8.89
CA LEU A 325 18.54 -14.93 -9.01
C LEU A 325 18.06 -16.24 -8.38
N LEU A 326 17.05 -16.15 -7.52
CA LEU A 326 16.40 -17.26 -6.82
C LEU A 326 15.05 -17.63 -7.44
N ASP A 327 14.47 -18.76 -7.01
CA ASP A 327 13.10 -19.21 -7.36
C ASP A 327 12.80 -19.21 -8.88
N TRP A 328 13.52 -20.08 -9.59
CA TRP A 328 13.33 -20.33 -11.01
C TRP A 328 12.05 -21.11 -11.35
N ASP A 329 11.19 -21.44 -10.37
CA ASP A 329 10.02 -22.33 -10.52
C ASP A 329 9.03 -21.87 -11.63
N ARG A 330 9.05 -20.58 -11.98
CA ARG A 330 8.18 -19.95 -12.98
C ARG A 330 8.85 -19.65 -14.32
N CYS A 331 10.12 -20.02 -14.50
CA CYS A 331 10.84 -19.78 -15.72
C CYS A 331 10.12 -20.39 -16.94
N ALA A 332 10.02 -19.61 -18.00
CA ALA A 332 9.29 -19.94 -19.23
C ALA A 332 9.82 -19.13 -20.42
N ALA A 333 9.36 -19.49 -21.62
CA ALA A 333 9.55 -18.70 -22.82
C ALA A 333 8.34 -17.78 -22.89
N GLY A 334 8.54 -16.48 -22.71
CA GLY A 334 7.46 -15.50 -22.61
C GLY A 334 7.94 -14.08 -22.86
N ASN A 335 7.04 -13.11 -22.68
CA ASN A 335 7.32 -11.72 -23.00
C ASN A 335 8.18 -11.09 -21.88
N PRO A 336 9.35 -10.49 -22.19
CA PRO A 336 10.21 -9.81 -21.19
C PRO A 336 9.50 -8.77 -20.33
N LEU A 337 8.44 -8.13 -20.84
CA LEU A 337 7.64 -7.18 -20.09
C LEU A 337 6.96 -7.80 -18.87
N MET A 338 6.77 -9.13 -18.82
CA MET A 338 6.21 -9.83 -17.67
C MET A 338 7.11 -9.77 -16.42
N ASP A 339 8.43 -9.86 -16.61
CA ASP A 339 9.39 -9.74 -15.51
C ASP A 339 9.50 -8.30 -15.02
N LEU A 340 9.53 -7.33 -15.95
CA LEU A 340 9.48 -5.90 -15.61
C LEU A 340 8.19 -5.56 -14.85
N ALA A 341 7.06 -6.08 -15.32
CA ALA A 341 5.76 -5.86 -14.72
C ALA A 341 5.63 -6.46 -13.33
N THR A 342 6.14 -7.68 -13.12
CA THR A 342 6.12 -8.32 -11.81
C THR A 342 7.02 -7.58 -10.82
N PHE A 343 8.18 -7.10 -11.26
CA PHE A 343 9.06 -6.26 -10.45
C PHE A 343 8.38 -4.98 -10.00
N ILE A 344 7.75 -4.24 -10.92
CA ILE A 344 7.01 -3.01 -10.61
C ILE A 344 5.84 -3.32 -9.68
N ALA A 345 4.98 -4.28 -10.03
CA ALA A 345 3.79 -4.61 -9.24
C ALA A 345 4.12 -5.05 -7.81
N ARG A 346 5.26 -5.71 -7.59
CA ARG A 346 5.74 -6.09 -6.25
C ARG A 346 6.21 -4.89 -5.44
N LEU A 347 6.95 -3.96 -6.04
CA LEU A 347 7.33 -2.72 -5.38
C LEU A 347 6.11 -1.87 -5.03
N GLU A 348 5.14 -1.75 -5.94
CA GLU A 348 3.89 -1.02 -5.68
C GLU A 348 3.07 -1.67 -4.56
N PHE A 349 3.01 -3.00 -4.54
CA PHE A 349 2.35 -3.70 -3.44
C PHE A 349 3.07 -3.47 -2.09
N GLN A 350 4.39 -3.39 -2.08
CA GLN A 350 5.18 -3.03 -0.89
C GLN A 350 5.00 -1.56 -0.48
N VAL A 351 4.72 -0.67 -1.43
CA VAL A 351 4.28 0.71 -1.14
C VAL A 351 2.94 0.70 -0.44
N ILE A 352 1.95 -0.01 -1.00
CA ILE A 352 0.60 -0.15 -0.40
C ILE A 352 0.70 -0.78 1.00
N GLU A 353 1.52 -1.83 1.18
CA GLU A 353 1.78 -2.49 2.47
C GLU A 353 2.59 -1.59 3.46
N GLY A 354 3.16 -0.47 3.00
CA GLY A 354 3.91 0.48 3.82
C GLY A 354 5.34 0.09 4.11
N PHE A 355 5.87 -0.98 3.50
CA PHE A 355 7.26 -1.41 3.64
C PHE A 355 8.24 -0.51 2.89
N LEU A 356 7.77 0.15 1.83
CA LEU A 356 8.58 1.00 0.98
C LEU A 356 7.85 2.34 0.74
N PRO A 357 8.51 3.50 0.90
CA PRO A 357 7.89 4.76 0.53
C PRO A 357 7.86 4.95 -1.00
N SER A 358 6.80 5.58 -1.51
CA SER A 358 6.57 5.74 -2.96
C SER A 358 7.72 6.43 -3.69
N TRP A 359 8.33 7.46 -3.11
CA TRP A 359 9.49 8.15 -3.71
C TRP A 359 10.68 7.22 -3.92
N GLN A 360 10.85 6.24 -3.04
CA GLN A 360 11.93 5.28 -3.12
C GLN A 360 11.60 4.17 -4.12
N ALA A 361 10.36 3.68 -4.13
CA ALA A 361 9.88 2.74 -5.16
C ALA A 361 10.05 3.33 -6.57
N ASN A 362 9.62 4.57 -6.78
CA ASN A 362 9.77 5.28 -8.05
C ASN A 362 11.24 5.38 -8.46
N ARG A 363 12.14 5.71 -7.53
CA ARG A 363 13.59 5.72 -7.79
C ARG A 363 14.11 4.35 -8.21
N LEU A 364 13.73 3.27 -7.50
CA LEU A 364 14.14 1.91 -7.84
C LEU A 364 13.67 1.53 -9.25
N VAL A 365 12.40 1.79 -9.57
CA VAL A 365 11.80 1.51 -10.88
C VAL A 365 12.47 2.31 -11.99
N GLN A 366 12.56 3.64 -11.84
CA GLN A 366 13.15 4.52 -12.85
C GLN A 366 14.62 4.17 -13.12
N THR A 367 15.40 3.93 -12.06
CA THR A 367 16.82 3.55 -12.20
C THR A 367 16.94 2.21 -12.92
N PHE A 368 16.14 1.22 -12.52
CA PHE A 368 16.15 -0.11 -13.14
C PHE A 368 15.76 -0.05 -14.63
N LEU A 369 14.64 0.61 -14.95
CA LEU A 369 14.14 0.73 -16.32
C LEU A 369 15.11 1.51 -17.21
N TYR A 370 15.71 2.60 -16.70
CA TYR A 370 16.73 3.37 -17.42
C TYR A 370 17.89 2.47 -17.88
N HIS A 371 18.46 1.68 -16.96
CA HIS A 371 19.57 0.79 -17.29
C HIS A 371 19.14 -0.38 -18.18
N TYR A 372 17.95 -0.93 -17.96
CA TYR A 372 17.41 -2.00 -18.79
C TYR A 372 17.19 -1.54 -20.23
N GLN A 373 16.55 -0.39 -20.45
CA GLN A 373 16.28 0.17 -21.78
C GLN A 373 17.57 0.54 -22.52
N LYS A 374 18.56 1.11 -21.81
CA LYS A 374 19.87 1.46 -22.39
C LYS A 374 20.54 0.24 -23.02
N ASN A 375 20.38 -0.94 -22.43
CA ASN A 375 20.95 -2.18 -22.94
C ASN A 375 20.05 -2.87 -23.97
N ALA A 376 18.74 -2.78 -23.78
CA ALA A 376 17.77 -3.51 -24.60
C ALA A 376 17.42 -2.84 -25.93
N HIS A 377 17.60 -1.51 -26.06
CA HIS A 377 16.86 -0.71 -27.06
C HIS A 377 15.37 -1.10 -27.12
N GLY A 378 14.85 -1.58 -25.99
CA GLY A 378 13.62 -2.37 -25.93
C GLY A 378 12.41 -1.47 -25.92
N ASP A 379 11.42 -1.84 -26.73
CA ASP A 379 10.11 -1.22 -26.72
C ASP A 379 9.41 -1.57 -25.39
N LEU A 380 9.14 -0.55 -24.57
CA LEU A 380 8.33 -0.68 -23.36
C LEU A 380 6.83 -0.43 -23.64
N SER A 381 6.44 -0.32 -24.92
CA SER A 381 5.03 -0.23 -25.29
C SER A 381 4.26 -1.40 -24.70
N GLY A 382 3.10 -1.08 -24.12
CA GLY A 382 2.25 -2.07 -23.48
C GLY A 382 2.69 -2.52 -22.07
N LEU A 383 3.83 -2.05 -21.52
CA LEU A 383 4.25 -2.39 -20.15
C LEU A 383 3.15 -2.09 -19.12
N THR A 384 2.42 -0.98 -19.29
CA THR A 384 1.25 -0.61 -18.47
C THR A 384 0.24 -1.75 -18.32
N TYR A 385 -0.09 -2.48 -19.39
CA TYR A 385 -1.07 -3.57 -19.34
C TYR A 385 -0.50 -4.83 -18.67
N PHE A 386 0.80 -5.11 -18.83
CA PHE A 386 1.45 -6.18 -18.09
C PHE A 386 1.53 -5.86 -16.59
N VAL A 387 1.82 -4.61 -16.20
CA VAL A 387 1.80 -4.17 -14.80
C VAL A 387 0.39 -4.28 -14.23
N ALA A 388 -0.64 -3.85 -14.96
CA ALA A 388 -2.04 -4.02 -14.56
C ALA A 388 -2.39 -5.50 -14.33
N SER A 389 -1.99 -6.41 -15.23
CA SER A 389 -2.16 -7.85 -15.06
C SER A 389 -1.47 -8.37 -13.80
N ALA A 390 -0.21 -7.98 -13.59
CA ALA A 390 0.55 -8.40 -12.42
C ALA A 390 -0.09 -7.93 -11.11
N LEU A 391 -0.59 -6.70 -11.03
CA LEU A 391 -1.33 -6.16 -9.88
C LEU A 391 -2.65 -6.89 -9.64
N LEU A 392 -3.43 -7.16 -10.69
CA LEU A 392 -4.67 -7.94 -10.58
C LEU A 392 -4.40 -9.35 -10.04
N ARG A 393 -3.30 -9.98 -10.45
CA ARG A 393 -2.87 -11.28 -9.90
C ARG A 393 -2.48 -11.22 -8.42
N LEU A 394 -2.12 -10.05 -7.90
CA LEU A 394 -1.83 -9.83 -6.47
C LEU A 394 -3.06 -9.53 -5.62
N ALA A 395 -4.22 -9.24 -6.21
CA ALA A 395 -5.40 -8.74 -5.49
C ALA A 395 -5.89 -9.65 -4.33
N THR A 396 -5.62 -10.95 -4.38
CA THR A 396 -6.01 -11.90 -3.32
C THR A 396 -4.89 -12.18 -2.31
N GLU A 397 -3.68 -11.67 -2.54
CA GLU A 397 -2.53 -11.88 -1.66
C GLU A 397 -2.71 -11.28 -0.26
N PRO A 398 -3.29 -10.08 -0.05
CA PRO A 398 -3.59 -9.57 1.29
C PRO A 398 -4.43 -10.56 2.12
N PHE A 399 -5.47 -11.14 1.51
CA PHE A 399 -6.30 -12.17 2.14
C PHE A 399 -5.51 -13.44 2.45
N ARG A 400 -4.67 -13.92 1.51
CA ARG A 400 -3.84 -15.12 1.70
C ARG A 400 -2.77 -14.94 2.77
N LYS A 401 -2.17 -13.75 2.88
CA LYS A 401 -1.19 -13.38 3.90
C LYS A 401 -1.82 -13.15 5.27
N ARG A 402 -3.15 -12.95 5.33
CA ARG A 402 -3.88 -12.47 6.52
C ARG A 402 -3.37 -11.10 7.01
N THR A 403 -3.12 -10.19 6.09
CA THR A 403 -2.82 -8.79 6.43
C THR A 403 -4.00 -8.20 7.21
N SER A 404 -3.73 -7.38 8.22
CA SER A 404 -4.77 -6.58 8.88
C SER A 404 -5.48 -5.72 7.83
N GLN A 405 -6.80 -5.52 7.94
CA GLN A 405 -7.57 -4.74 6.95
C GLN A 405 -7.36 -5.21 5.48
N TRP A 406 -7.06 -6.50 5.25
CA TRP A 406 -6.73 -7.05 3.92
C TRP A 406 -7.67 -6.60 2.79
N ALA A 407 -8.96 -6.39 3.07
CA ALA A 407 -9.93 -5.93 2.09
C ALA A 407 -9.54 -4.56 1.52
N GLU A 408 -9.11 -3.61 2.36
CA GLU A 408 -8.68 -2.29 1.90
C GLU A 408 -7.39 -2.36 1.08
N TYR A 409 -6.40 -3.17 1.47
CA TYR A 409 -5.20 -3.39 0.65
C TYR A 409 -5.55 -3.99 -0.71
N THR A 410 -6.51 -4.92 -0.75
CA THR A 410 -7.04 -5.47 -2.01
C THR A 410 -7.69 -4.39 -2.87
N LEU A 411 -8.49 -3.50 -2.28
CA LEU A 411 -9.14 -2.41 -3.02
C LEU A 411 -8.15 -1.32 -3.45
N GLN A 412 -7.09 -1.07 -2.69
CA GLN A 412 -5.99 -0.19 -3.09
C GLN A 412 -5.24 -0.73 -4.32
N LEU A 413 -5.05 -2.05 -4.43
CA LEU A 413 -4.50 -2.66 -5.66
C LEU A 413 -5.41 -2.41 -6.87
N LEU A 414 -6.73 -2.59 -6.73
CA LEU A 414 -7.68 -2.30 -7.82
C LEU A 414 -7.73 -0.81 -8.18
N GLN A 415 -7.67 0.05 -7.16
CA GLN A 415 -7.58 1.49 -7.34
C GLN A 415 -6.32 1.85 -8.14
N TRP A 416 -5.19 1.26 -7.82
CA TRP A 416 -3.94 1.49 -8.54
C TRP A 416 -4.02 1.02 -9.99
N VAL A 417 -4.61 -0.16 -10.25
CA VAL A 417 -4.88 -0.62 -11.63
C VAL A 417 -5.77 0.38 -12.37
N SER A 418 -6.81 0.92 -11.73
CA SER A 418 -7.68 1.93 -12.35
C SER A 418 -6.92 3.22 -12.67
N CYS A 419 -6.07 3.72 -11.78
CA CYS A 419 -5.23 4.89 -12.05
C CYS A 419 -4.29 4.61 -13.24
N LEU A 420 -3.63 3.45 -13.21
CA LEU A 420 -2.67 3.02 -14.21
C LEU A 420 -3.27 2.93 -15.63
N LEU A 421 -4.50 2.41 -15.75
CA LEU A 421 -5.19 2.27 -17.04
C LEU A 421 -5.78 3.60 -17.55
N ASN A 422 -6.01 4.58 -16.67
CA ASN A 422 -6.52 5.90 -17.02
C ASN A 422 -5.41 6.92 -17.33
N GLU A 423 -4.20 6.70 -16.79
CA GLU A 423 -3.03 7.53 -17.10
C GLU A 423 -2.51 7.24 -18.51
N LYS A 424 -2.26 8.29 -19.30
CA LYS A 424 -1.63 8.14 -20.63
C LYS A 424 -0.20 7.63 -20.53
N ASP A 425 0.57 8.17 -19.59
CA ASP A 425 1.95 7.79 -19.28
C ASP A 425 2.16 7.77 -17.75
N PRO A 426 2.28 6.57 -17.15
CA PRO A 426 2.59 6.43 -15.74
C PRO A 426 3.84 7.20 -15.31
N SER A 427 3.77 7.88 -14.15
CA SER A 427 4.85 8.75 -13.68
C SER A 427 6.23 8.06 -13.56
N TYR A 428 6.27 6.76 -13.30
CA TYR A 428 7.51 5.98 -13.23
C TYR A 428 8.10 5.61 -14.61
N LEU A 429 7.33 5.76 -15.70
CA LEU A 429 7.85 5.65 -17.07
C LEU A 429 8.46 6.97 -17.57
N SER A 430 8.11 8.10 -16.94
CA SER A 430 8.75 9.38 -17.24
C SER A 430 10.16 9.41 -16.63
N LEU A 431 11.16 9.32 -17.50
CA LEU A 431 12.58 9.45 -17.15
C LEU A 431 13.05 10.92 -17.10
N GLU A 432 12.17 11.88 -17.36
CA GLU A 432 12.53 13.30 -17.41
C GLU A 432 12.66 13.89 -16.01
N LYS A 433 13.87 14.35 -15.67
CA LYS A 433 14.07 15.17 -14.47
C LYS A 433 13.36 16.51 -14.65
N LYS A 434 12.61 16.93 -13.62
CA LYS A 434 12.04 18.28 -13.56
C LYS A 434 13.18 19.29 -13.43
N ASN A 435 13.51 19.96 -14.53
CA ASN A 435 14.48 21.04 -14.54
C ASN A 435 13.77 22.35 -14.18
N PHE A 436 14.07 22.89 -13.00
CA PHE A 436 13.62 24.22 -12.61
C PHE A 436 14.78 25.20 -12.79
N SER A 437 14.53 26.34 -13.44
CA SER A 437 15.51 27.44 -13.50
C SER A 437 15.29 28.37 -12.31
N PHE A 438 16.29 28.44 -11.43
CA PHE A 438 16.32 29.31 -10.23
C PHE A 438 17.72 29.86 -9.96
N GLU A 439 18.54 29.98 -11.02
CA GLU A 439 19.92 30.50 -10.95
C GLU A 439 19.98 31.93 -10.37
N SER A 440 18.90 32.70 -10.51
CA SER A 440 18.75 34.05 -9.96
C SER A 440 18.31 34.09 -8.48
N GLU A 441 18.16 32.95 -7.81
CA GLU A 441 17.77 32.82 -6.40
C GLU A 441 18.91 32.21 -5.57
N PRO A 442 19.84 33.02 -5.02
CA PRO A 442 21.04 32.51 -4.35
C PRO A 442 20.76 31.54 -3.20
N LEU A 443 19.69 31.78 -2.44
CA LEU A 443 19.29 30.89 -1.33
C LEU A 443 18.82 29.53 -1.83
N LEU A 444 18.15 29.47 -3.00
CA LEU A 444 17.72 28.18 -3.56
C LEU A 444 18.89 27.39 -4.14
N VAL A 445 19.86 28.10 -4.74
CA VAL A 445 21.12 27.48 -5.14
C VAL A 445 21.80 26.88 -3.91
N ASP A 446 21.96 27.65 -2.82
CA ASP A 446 22.54 27.17 -1.55
C ASP A 446 21.81 25.94 -0.99
N LEU A 447 20.46 25.95 -1.00
CA LEU A 447 19.61 24.85 -0.53
C LEU A 447 19.76 23.54 -1.33
N THR A 448 20.41 23.57 -2.50
CA THR A 448 20.67 22.38 -3.34
C THR A 448 22.14 21.95 -3.35
N GLN A 449 23.05 22.72 -2.75
CA GLN A 449 24.45 22.36 -2.64
C GLN A 449 24.67 21.35 -1.51
N LEU A 450 25.09 20.13 -1.86
CA LEU A 450 25.23 19.02 -0.91
C LEU A 450 26.21 19.33 0.23
N GLU A 451 27.37 19.92 -0.06
CA GLU A 451 28.40 20.21 0.95
C GLU A 451 27.92 21.23 1.98
N HIS A 452 27.26 22.30 1.51
CA HIS A 452 26.71 23.34 2.38
C HIS A 452 25.58 22.77 3.24
N MET A 453 24.64 22.06 2.61
CA MET A 453 23.47 21.52 3.29
C MET A 453 23.81 20.37 4.24
N GLN A 454 24.83 19.57 3.96
CA GLN A 454 25.33 18.56 4.89
C GLN A 454 25.62 19.19 6.26
N THR A 455 26.43 20.25 6.30
CA THR A 455 26.80 20.89 7.56
C THR A 455 25.60 21.58 8.24
N ARG A 456 24.75 22.26 7.46
CA ARG A 456 23.60 23.00 7.99
C ARG A 456 22.53 22.06 8.57
N LEU A 457 22.15 21.03 7.84
CA LEU A 457 21.13 20.07 8.27
C LEU A 457 21.56 19.32 9.54
N MET A 458 22.81 18.87 9.61
CA MET A 458 23.29 18.11 10.78
C MET A 458 23.27 18.93 12.08
N LYS A 459 23.33 20.26 12.00
CA LYS A 459 23.24 21.12 13.19
C LYS A 459 21.83 21.27 13.73
N VAL A 460 20.81 21.13 12.89
CA VAL A 460 19.41 21.45 13.24
C VAL A 460 18.50 20.23 13.31
N LEU A 461 18.88 19.13 12.64
CA LEU A 461 18.09 17.91 12.66
C LEU A 461 18.25 17.16 14.00
N PRO A 462 17.21 16.47 14.48
CA PRO A 462 17.32 15.61 15.65
C PRO A 462 18.34 14.49 15.41
N PRO A 463 19.02 13.98 16.46
CA PRO A 463 20.09 12.97 16.31
C PRO A 463 19.72 11.75 15.46
N ALA A 464 18.48 11.26 15.56
CA ALA A 464 17.99 10.12 14.79
C ALA A 464 17.94 10.37 13.27
N TYR A 465 17.86 11.63 12.85
CA TYR A 465 17.82 12.07 11.45
C TYR A 465 19.19 12.53 10.93
N GLN A 466 20.22 12.51 11.77
CA GLN A 466 21.58 12.89 11.37
C GLN A 466 22.28 11.74 10.66
N GLY A 467 23.03 12.05 9.60
CA GLY A 467 23.65 11.07 8.73
C GLY A 467 24.34 11.71 7.51
N GLN A 468 24.55 10.89 6.48
CA GLN A 468 25.13 11.36 5.22
C GLN A 468 24.02 11.83 4.27
N LEU A 469 24.10 13.09 3.83
CA LEU A 469 23.24 13.64 2.80
C LEU A 469 23.59 13.00 1.45
N ILE A 470 22.60 12.39 0.81
CA ILE A 470 22.73 11.70 -0.47
C ILE A 470 22.26 12.58 -1.62
N THR A 471 21.12 13.27 -1.46
CA THR A 471 20.56 14.17 -2.48
C THR A 471 19.89 15.38 -1.85
N ALA A 472 19.84 16.48 -2.62
CA ALA A 472 19.11 17.71 -2.31
C ALA A 472 18.43 18.20 -3.60
N GLU A 473 17.14 17.91 -3.77
CA GLU A 473 16.43 18.09 -5.04
C GLU A 473 15.18 18.95 -4.90
N VAL A 474 15.06 20.00 -5.72
CA VAL A 474 13.85 20.83 -5.77
C VAL A 474 12.70 20.05 -6.39
N GLN A 475 11.61 19.88 -5.65
CA GLN A 475 10.42 19.16 -6.11
C GLN A 475 9.32 20.09 -6.64
N ARG A 476 9.21 21.29 -6.05
CA ARG A 476 8.28 22.32 -6.49
C ARG A 476 8.93 23.68 -6.35
N TYR A 477 8.74 24.53 -7.36
CA TYR A 477 9.17 25.92 -7.33
C TYR A 477 8.07 26.83 -7.85
N LYS A 478 7.63 27.79 -7.02
CA LYS A 478 6.82 28.93 -7.45
C LYS A 478 7.78 30.13 -7.52
N PRO A 479 8.09 30.64 -8.74
CA PRO A 479 9.08 31.69 -8.94
C PRO A 479 8.96 32.85 -7.96
N GLN A 480 10.07 33.21 -7.32
CA GLN A 480 10.18 34.34 -6.39
C GLN A 480 9.22 34.30 -5.19
N ARG A 481 8.61 33.14 -4.89
CA ARG A 481 7.63 33.00 -3.80
C ARG A 481 8.01 31.94 -2.80
N ARG A 482 8.07 30.68 -3.24
CA ARG A 482 8.28 29.50 -2.36
C ARG A 482 8.80 28.31 -3.13
N ALA A 483 9.51 27.41 -2.44
CA ALA A 483 9.95 26.14 -2.98
C ALA A 483 9.84 25.02 -1.95
N MET A 484 9.82 23.78 -2.44
CA MET A 484 10.00 22.59 -1.61
C MET A 484 11.20 21.81 -2.13
N VAL A 485 12.12 21.49 -1.23
CA VAL A 485 13.35 20.75 -1.49
C VAL A 485 13.30 19.44 -0.72
N ASP A 486 13.55 18.33 -1.41
CA ASP A 486 13.67 17.02 -0.78
C ASP A 486 15.15 16.74 -0.48
N TYR A 487 15.44 16.37 0.77
CA TYR A 487 16.74 15.92 1.23
C TYR A 487 16.66 14.43 1.56
N VAL A 488 17.45 13.60 0.88
CA VAL A 488 17.59 12.18 1.24
C VAL A 488 18.84 12.00 2.07
N ILE A 489 18.69 11.51 3.30
CA ILE A 489 19.78 11.34 4.26
C ILE A 489 19.86 9.87 4.66
N ASP A 490 21.05 9.27 4.56
CA ASP A 490 21.31 7.94 5.08
C ASP A 490 21.76 8.03 6.54
N THR A 491 20.88 7.57 7.45
CA THR A 491 21.05 7.67 8.90
C THR A 491 21.45 6.32 9.49
N LYS A 492 22.16 6.34 10.63
CA LYS A 492 22.54 5.10 11.32
C LYS A 492 21.34 4.36 11.90
N GLU A 493 20.40 5.11 12.46
CA GLU A 493 19.24 4.58 13.20
C GLU A 493 18.05 4.29 12.29
N LEU A 494 17.60 5.29 11.52
CA LEU A 494 16.38 5.21 10.72
C LEU A 494 16.62 4.78 9.27
N LYS A 495 17.86 4.45 8.89
CA LYS A 495 18.28 4.20 7.50
C LYS A 495 18.00 5.43 6.61
N GLN A 496 17.71 5.22 5.33
CA GLN A 496 17.42 6.31 4.41
C GLN A 496 16.10 6.99 4.76
N GLN A 497 16.18 8.27 5.08
CA GLN A 497 15.04 9.13 5.38
C GLN A 497 14.95 10.24 4.34
N CYS A 498 13.72 10.67 4.03
CA CYS A 498 13.48 11.84 3.18
C CYS A 498 12.86 12.97 4.01
N ILE A 499 13.46 14.14 3.91
CA ILE A 499 13.09 15.36 4.64
C ILE A 499 12.68 16.41 3.62
N ILE A 500 11.59 17.12 3.89
CA ILE A 500 11.12 18.23 3.07
C ILE A 500 11.57 19.54 3.73
N GLY A 501 12.32 20.35 3.00
CA GLY A 501 12.55 21.77 3.29
C GLY A 501 11.52 22.65 2.60
N LYS A 502 10.74 23.39 3.38
CA LYS A 502 9.76 24.37 2.87
C LYS A 502 10.36 25.77 2.91
N TYR A 503 10.83 26.24 1.75
CA TYR A 503 11.43 27.56 1.55
C TYR A 503 10.38 28.63 1.23
N ARG A 504 10.52 29.83 1.80
CA ARG A 504 9.75 31.03 1.41
C ARG A 504 10.65 32.24 1.20
N ARG A 505 10.39 33.02 0.15
CA ARG A 505 11.17 34.23 -0.18
C ARG A 505 11.05 35.31 0.91
N LYS A 506 9.87 35.47 1.50
CA LYS A 506 9.54 36.52 2.49
C LYS A 506 10.18 36.32 3.88
N GLY A 507 10.85 35.20 4.12
CA GLY A 507 11.37 34.82 5.44
C GLY A 507 10.84 33.48 5.92
N LEU A 508 11.39 33.00 7.04
CA LEU A 508 10.99 31.75 7.69
C LEU A 508 9.52 31.81 8.13
N ASP A 509 8.74 30.78 7.79
CA ASP A 509 7.35 30.64 8.24
C ASP A 509 7.28 29.99 9.63
N SER A 510 7.69 30.74 10.66
CA SER A 510 7.73 30.24 12.04
C SER A 510 6.34 29.89 12.57
N ARG A 511 5.30 30.58 12.09
CA ARG A 511 3.90 30.29 12.48
C ARG A 511 3.50 28.89 12.04
N ALA A 512 3.71 28.55 10.77
CA ALA A 512 3.42 27.21 10.24
C ALA A 512 4.15 26.10 11.02
N PHE A 513 5.45 26.31 11.28
CA PHE A 513 6.25 25.37 12.06
C PHE A 513 5.68 25.16 13.47
N ASN A 514 5.35 26.24 14.19
CA ASN A 514 4.83 26.18 15.56
C ASN A 514 3.46 25.49 15.62
N ILE A 515 2.57 25.76 14.66
CA ILE A 515 1.25 25.11 14.57
C ILE A 515 1.43 23.60 14.39
N GLN A 516 2.27 23.18 13.44
CA GLN A 516 2.50 21.76 13.17
C GLN A 516 3.18 21.07 14.37
N GLN A 517 4.10 21.76 15.04
CA GLN A 517 4.76 21.26 16.25
C GLN A 517 3.77 21.07 17.41
N ALA A 518 2.87 22.02 17.65
CA ALA A 518 1.84 21.90 18.67
C ALA A 518 0.89 20.73 18.36
N LEU A 519 0.41 20.59 17.12
CA LEU A 519 -0.43 19.46 16.72
C LEU A 519 0.28 18.12 16.92
N TRP A 520 1.55 18.02 16.53
CA TRP A 520 2.35 16.80 16.71
C TRP A 520 2.46 16.41 18.20
N GLN A 521 2.66 17.39 19.08
CA GLN A 521 2.74 17.19 20.54
C GLN A 521 1.38 16.83 21.16
N GLU A 522 0.28 17.37 20.62
CA GLU A 522 -1.09 17.15 21.09
C GLU A 522 -1.77 15.92 20.46
N GLY A 523 -0.98 14.93 20.03
CA GLY A 523 -1.51 13.62 19.61
C GLY A 523 -1.74 13.44 18.12
N PHE A 524 -1.27 14.35 17.26
CA PHE A 524 -1.23 14.15 15.79
C PHE A 524 0.12 13.60 15.31
N ASN A 525 0.76 12.75 16.12
CA ASN A 525 2.06 12.16 15.81
C ASN A 525 1.94 10.92 14.90
N ASP A 526 3.07 10.28 14.57
CA ASP A 526 3.09 9.18 13.61
C ASP A 526 2.25 7.96 14.01
N GLN A 527 2.01 7.76 15.31
CA GLN A 527 1.26 6.60 15.81
C GLN A 527 -0.26 6.83 15.78
N ALA A 528 -0.69 8.07 15.58
CA ALA A 528 -2.11 8.41 15.52
C ALA A 528 -2.74 8.05 14.17
N HIS A 529 -4.05 7.78 14.21
CA HIS A 529 -4.86 7.59 13.01
C HIS A 529 -4.94 8.86 12.16
N ILE A 530 -4.97 10.02 12.82
CA ILE A 530 -4.93 11.33 12.18
C ILE A 530 -3.64 12.01 12.60
N SER A 531 -2.80 12.36 11.64
CA SER A 531 -1.45 12.86 11.92
C SER A 531 -1.12 14.11 11.11
N VAL A 532 -0.06 14.79 11.51
CA VAL A 532 0.64 15.80 10.69
C VAL A 532 2.05 15.29 10.39
N ALA A 533 2.79 15.95 9.50
CA ALA A 533 4.19 15.59 9.29
C ALA A 533 5.04 15.97 10.52
N GLU A 534 6.04 15.16 10.86
CA GLU A 534 6.93 15.46 11.98
C GLU A 534 7.75 16.71 11.68
N PRO A 535 7.66 17.79 12.47
CA PRO A 535 8.54 18.94 12.32
C PRO A 535 9.91 18.60 12.89
N LEU A 536 10.97 18.86 12.10
CA LEU A 536 12.34 18.44 12.44
C LEU A 536 13.25 19.59 12.85
N GLY A 537 13.06 20.79 12.30
CA GLY A 537 13.89 21.94 12.64
C GLY A 537 13.72 23.11 11.68
N THR A 538 14.50 24.18 11.91
CA THR A 538 14.46 25.39 11.09
C THR A 538 15.86 25.84 10.68
N LEU A 539 15.96 26.43 9.49
CA LEU A 539 17.15 27.07 8.92
C LEU A 539 16.80 28.55 8.73
N LEU A 540 17.06 29.36 9.76
CA LEU A 540 16.64 30.76 9.81
C LEU A 540 17.23 31.57 8.64
N GLU A 541 18.53 31.46 8.40
CA GLU A 541 19.25 32.19 7.33
C GLU A 541 18.79 31.79 5.92
N GLN A 542 18.32 30.55 5.74
CA GLN A 542 17.85 30.02 4.47
C GLN A 542 16.33 30.14 4.30
N HIS A 543 15.63 30.81 5.23
CA HIS A 543 14.18 30.98 5.21
C HIS A 543 13.40 29.66 5.03
N THR A 544 13.88 28.58 5.66
CA THR A 544 13.40 27.22 5.42
C THR A 544 13.12 26.50 6.72
N TRP A 545 11.99 25.79 6.81
CA TRP A 545 11.75 24.84 7.88
C TRP A 545 11.64 23.41 7.34
N LEU A 546 11.95 22.45 8.20
CA LEU A 546 12.18 21.05 7.85
C LEU A 546 11.10 20.17 8.49
N GLN A 547 10.59 19.22 7.72
CA GLN A 547 9.69 18.18 8.21
C GLN A 547 10.01 16.82 7.58
N ARG A 548 9.63 15.73 8.23
CA ARG A 548 9.72 14.41 7.60
C ARG A 548 8.76 14.31 6.40
N LYS A 549 9.20 13.67 5.32
CA LYS A 549 8.33 13.29 4.21
C LYS A 549 7.47 12.11 4.62
N VAL A 550 6.15 12.29 4.60
CA VAL A 550 5.20 11.23 4.95
C VAL A 550 5.02 10.28 3.77
N ASN A 551 4.97 8.98 4.05
CA ASN A 551 4.63 7.95 3.07
C ASN A 551 3.11 7.87 2.93
N GLY A 552 2.55 8.55 1.93
CA GLY A 552 1.12 8.55 1.67
C GLY A 552 0.77 9.04 0.27
N GLN A 553 -0.49 8.82 -0.12
CA GLN A 553 -1.04 9.21 -1.41
C GLN A 553 -1.99 10.39 -1.23
N CYS A 554 -1.86 11.39 -2.10
CA CYS A 554 -2.76 12.55 -2.11
C CYS A 554 -4.21 12.11 -2.36
N LEU A 555 -5.15 12.55 -1.53
CA LEU A 555 -6.55 12.18 -1.65
C LEU A 555 -7.14 12.59 -3.00
N GLY A 556 -6.73 13.75 -3.55
CA GLY A 556 -7.15 14.19 -4.89
C GLY A 556 -6.89 13.15 -6.00
N ASN A 557 -5.82 12.35 -5.88
CA ASN A 557 -5.50 11.28 -6.84
C ASN A 557 -6.39 10.04 -6.65
N LEU A 558 -7.11 9.93 -5.53
CA LEU A 558 -7.99 8.80 -5.20
C LEU A 558 -9.45 9.07 -5.59
N LEU A 559 -9.82 10.33 -5.84
CA LEU A 559 -11.17 10.76 -6.17
C LEU A 559 -11.51 10.48 -7.63
N VAL A 560 -11.58 9.20 -7.97
CA VAL A 560 -11.95 8.71 -9.29
C VAL A 560 -13.39 8.18 -9.24
N GLN A 561 -14.24 8.58 -10.19
CA GLN A 561 -15.68 8.21 -10.22
C GLN A 561 -15.96 6.71 -10.02
N ASN A 562 -15.12 5.84 -10.58
CA ASN A 562 -15.31 4.38 -10.49
C ASN A 562 -14.57 3.74 -9.31
N ASN A 563 -13.89 4.52 -8.47
CA ASN A 563 -13.22 4.00 -7.29
C ASN A 563 -14.25 3.53 -6.25
N LYS A 564 -14.27 2.23 -5.93
CA LYS A 564 -15.23 1.68 -4.98
C LYS A 564 -14.91 1.98 -3.52
N ARG A 565 -13.83 2.73 -3.25
CA ARG A 565 -13.44 3.22 -1.91
C ARG A 565 -13.96 4.63 -1.60
N LEU A 566 -14.71 5.27 -2.50
CA LEU A 566 -15.13 6.67 -2.33
C LEU A 566 -15.85 6.94 -1.00
N ALA A 567 -16.77 6.06 -0.60
CA ALA A 567 -17.49 6.18 0.67
C ALA A 567 -16.52 6.07 1.87
N PHE A 568 -15.71 5.00 1.92
CA PHE A 568 -14.69 4.79 2.96
C PHE A 568 -13.74 5.99 3.11
N LEU A 569 -13.29 6.56 1.99
CA LEU A 569 -12.44 7.74 1.99
C LEU A 569 -13.19 8.98 2.53
N GLY A 570 -14.48 9.13 2.20
CA GLY A 570 -15.32 10.23 2.71
C GLY A 570 -15.48 10.17 4.24
N GLU A 571 -15.76 8.98 4.77
CA GLU A 571 -15.83 8.73 6.22
C GLU A 571 -14.50 9.07 6.90
N SER A 572 -13.39 8.56 6.34
CA SER A 572 -12.05 8.76 6.90
C SER A 572 -11.64 10.24 6.95
N VAL A 573 -11.99 11.02 5.92
CA VAL A 573 -11.74 12.47 5.88
C VAL A 573 -12.58 13.22 6.90
N ALA A 574 -13.86 12.84 7.06
CA ALA A 574 -14.74 13.44 8.06
C ALA A 574 -14.25 13.17 9.50
N LEU A 575 -13.73 11.98 9.77
CA LEU A 575 -13.10 11.64 11.04
C LEU A 575 -11.82 12.48 11.26
N ALA A 576 -11.00 12.65 10.23
CA ALA A 576 -9.80 13.49 10.28
C ALA A 576 -10.13 14.95 10.63
N LEU A 577 -11.13 15.51 9.96
CA LEU A 577 -11.56 16.89 10.19
C LEU A 577 -12.13 17.09 11.59
N ASN A 578 -13.01 16.17 12.05
CA ASN A 578 -13.54 16.23 13.40
C ASN A 578 -12.46 16.10 14.47
N GLN A 579 -11.42 15.29 14.24
CA GLN A 579 -10.29 15.20 15.16
C GLN A 579 -9.52 16.51 15.23
N LEU A 580 -9.27 17.18 14.09
CA LEU A 580 -8.68 18.52 14.06
C LEU A 580 -9.54 19.53 14.83
N HIS A 581 -10.86 19.54 14.60
CA HIS A 581 -11.78 20.46 15.29
C HIS A 581 -11.80 20.25 16.80
N LYS A 582 -11.65 18.99 17.25
CA LYS A 582 -11.52 18.66 18.68
C LYS A 582 -10.15 19.05 19.26
N SER A 583 -9.15 19.30 18.42
CA SER A 583 -7.86 19.81 18.88
C SER A 583 -8.05 21.23 19.43
N LYS A 584 -7.42 21.50 20.57
CA LYS A 584 -7.43 22.84 21.19
C LYS A 584 -6.23 23.69 20.78
N VAL A 585 -5.53 23.30 19.71
CA VAL A 585 -4.26 23.92 19.31
C VAL A 585 -4.45 25.39 18.92
N ALA A 586 -5.52 25.72 18.20
CA ALA A 586 -5.76 27.12 17.83
C ALA A 586 -6.01 28.01 19.05
N GLN A 587 -6.64 27.48 20.09
CA GLN A 587 -6.89 28.17 21.35
C GLN A 587 -5.60 28.25 22.19
N GLN A 588 -4.85 27.16 22.30
CA GLN A 588 -3.57 27.09 23.04
C GLN A 588 -2.52 28.07 22.48
N LEU A 589 -2.48 28.23 21.16
CA LEU A 589 -1.58 29.16 20.48
C LEU A 589 -2.17 30.56 20.30
N GLU A 590 -3.33 30.84 20.90
CA GLU A 590 -4.04 32.12 20.82
C GLU A 590 -4.21 32.64 19.37
N LEU A 591 -4.50 31.72 18.44
CA LEU A 591 -4.67 32.04 17.03
C LEU A 591 -5.93 32.89 16.81
N PRO A 592 -5.96 33.74 15.77
CA PRO A 592 -7.09 34.64 15.53
C PRO A 592 -8.40 33.87 15.30
N ILE A 593 -9.52 34.54 15.59
CA ILE A 593 -10.86 34.04 15.29
C ILE A 593 -11.26 34.45 13.87
N TRP A 594 -11.65 33.49 13.05
CA TRP A 594 -12.20 33.69 11.71
C TRP A 594 -13.72 33.77 11.78
N THR A 595 -14.27 34.94 11.49
CA THR A 595 -15.71 35.20 11.56
C THR A 595 -16.38 35.08 10.20
N THR A 596 -17.70 35.00 10.20
CA THR A 596 -18.52 35.07 8.98
C THR A 596 -18.26 36.36 8.19
N ASP A 597 -18.02 37.49 8.88
CA ASP A 597 -17.68 38.76 8.22
C ASP A 597 -16.33 38.68 7.48
N ASN A 598 -15.35 37.97 8.03
CA ASN A 598 -14.09 37.75 7.35
C ASN A 598 -14.29 36.92 6.07
N GLU A 599 -15.15 35.90 6.11
CA GLU A 599 -15.46 35.09 4.93
C GLU A 599 -16.20 35.90 3.86
N LEU A 600 -17.21 36.70 4.25
CA LEU A 600 -17.92 37.57 3.32
C LEU A 600 -17.03 38.66 2.73
N ALA A 601 -16.07 39.20 3.50
CA ALA A 601 -15.12 40.17 2.98
C ALA A 601 -14.24 39.58 1.86
N ILE A 602 -13.76 38.34 2.02
CA ILE A 602 -13.04 37.63 0.96
C ILE A 602 -13.97 37.40 -0.23
N LEU A 603 -15.19 36.93 0.00
CA LEU A 603 -16.12 36.62 -1.08
C LEU A 603 -16.42 37.86 -1.93
N ARG A 604 -16.69 39.02 -1.29
CA ARG A 604 -16.88 40.31 -1.97
C ARG A 604 -15.69 40.65 -2.85
N ASP A 605 -14.47 40.64 -2.29
CA ASP A 605 -13.25 40.94 -3.03
C ASP A 605 -13.09 40.05 -4.27
N ARG A 606 -13.30 38.73 -4.11
CA ARG A 606 -13.16 37.77 -5.21
C ARG A 606 -14.23 37.91 -6.28
N LEU A 607 -15.49 38.11 -5.89
CA LEU A 607 -16.57 38.27 -6.85
C LEU A 607 -16.52 39.62 -7.57
N THR A 608 -16.10 40.71 -6.92
CA THR A 608 -15.84 42.00 -7.59
C THR A 608 -14.74 41.88 -8.64
N GLN A 609 -13.66 41.16 -8.33
CA GLN A 609 -12.62 40.85 -9.34
C GLN A 609 -13.18 39.97 -10.48
N ALA A 610 -14.00 38.98 -10.17
CA ALA A 610 -14.64 38.14 -11.19
C ALA A 610 -15.57 38.93 -12.11
N GLN A 611 -16.37 39.87 -11.59
CA GLN A 611 -17.20 40.80 -12.37
C GLN A 611 -16.37 41.62 -13.35
N THR A 612 -15.16 42.04 -12.93
CA THR A 612 -14.24 42.81 -13.77
C THR A 612 -13.66 41.95 -14.90
N LEU A 613 -13.33 40.68 -14.60
CA LEU A 613 -12.79 39.73 -15.57
C LEU A 613 -13.85 39.15 -16.52
N LEU A 614 -15.12 39.12 -16.11
CA LEU A 614 -16.24 38.55 -16.85
C LEU A 614 -17.42 39.55 -16.95
N PRO A 615 -17.29 40.65 -17.72
CA PRO A 615 -18.33 41.69 -17.78
C PRO A 615 -19.71 41.19 -18.23
N ALA A 616 -19.74 40.19 -19.12
CA ALA A 616 -20.99 39.59 -19.60
C ALA A 616 -21.77 38.82 -18.52
N LEU A 617 -21.10 38.40 -17.44
CA LEU A 617 -21.69 37.66 -16.32
C LEU A 617 -21.80 38.51 -15.04
N ALA A 618 -21.41 39.79 -15.10
CA ALA A 618 -21.27 40.63 -13.91
C ALA A 618 -22.58 40.75 -13.11
N GLU A 619 -23.73 40.87 -13.79
CA GLU A 619 -25.04 40.95 -13.15
C GLU A 619 -25.42 39.66 -12.42
N ARG A 620 -25.17 38.50 -13.04
CA ARG A 620 -25.41 37.20 -12.42
C ARG A 620 -24.50 36.98 -11.21
N ILE A 621 -23.22 37.34 -11.34
CA ILE A 621 -22.27 37.30 -10.22
C ILE A 621 -22.72 38.21 -9.07
N ASP A 622 -23.27 39.38 -9.37
CA ASP A 622 -23.80 40.32 -8.36
C ASP A 622 -25.00 39.76 -7.60
N ARG A 623 -25.93 39.09 -8.32
CA ARG A 623 -27.06 38.39 -7.71
C ARG A 623 -26.58 37.27 -6.79
N VAL A 624 -25.61 36.46 -7.23
CA VAL A 624 -25.01 35.40 -6.40
C VAL A 624 -24.35 35.99 -5.15
N LEU A 625 -23.60 37.09 -5.27
CA LEU A 625 -23.02 37.78 -4.11
C LEU A 625 -24.11 38.23 -3.14
N SER A 626 -25.16 38.90 -3.64
CA SER A 626 -26.29 39.37 -2.83
C SER A 626 -27.03 38.22 -2.14
N GLY A 627 -27.25 37.10 -2.84
CA GLY A 627 -27.85 35.89 -2.28
C GLY A 627 -26.98 35.26 -1.20
N CYS A 628 -25.66 35.18 -1.42
CA CYS A 628 -24.68 34.72 -0.43
C CYS A 628 -24.73 35.55 0.85
N GLU A 629 -24.78 36.87 0.74
CA GLU A 629 -24.91 37.77 1.91
C GLU A 629 -26.23 37.58 2.67
N LYS A 630 -27.33 37.28 1.98
CA LYS A 630 -28.63 36.99 2.61
C LYS A 630 -28.56 35.68 3.42
N ILE A 631 -28.08 34.59 2.82
CA ILE A 631 -28.03 33.29 3.51
C ILE A 631 -27.01 33.28 4.65
N ALA A 632 -25.91 34.04 4.55
CA ALA A 632 -24.90 34.12 5.60
C ALA A 632 -25.43 34.72 6.90
N LYS A 633 -26.48 35.57 6.85
CA LYS A 633 -27.16 36.08 8.05
C LYS A 633 -27.77 34.97 8.90
N ASN A 634 -28.15 33.84 8.28
CA ASN A 634 -28.74 32.69 8.98
C ASN A 634 -27.72 31.91 9.83
N LEU A 635 -26.41 32.13 9.62
CA LEU A 635 -25.36 31.54 10.47
C LEU A 635 -25.33 32.18 11.87
N ASN A 636 -25.85 33.41 12.01
CA ASN A 636 -25.82 34.17 13.26
C ASN A 636 -27.12 34.04 14.09
N THR A 637 -28.16 33.38 13.56
CA THR A 637 -29.51 33.35 14.14
C THR A 637 -29.94 32.00 14.71
N THR A 638 -29.07 30.98 14.76
CA THR A 638 -29.45 29.64 15.19
C THR A 638 -29.68 29.58 16.72
N PRO A 639 -30.92 29.37 17.21
CA PRO A 639 -31.30 29.60 18.61
C PRO A 639 -31.22 28.33 19.48
N ASN A 640 -30.10 27.61 19.43
CA ASN A 640 -29.80 26.53 20.41
C ASN A 640 -28.74 26.93 21.45
N SER A 641 -28.35 28.19 21.49
CA SER A 641 -27.53 28.79 22.54
C SER A 641 -28.41 29.33 23.67
N ILE A 642 -29.08 28.44 24.42
CA ILE A 642 -29.50 28.79 25.79
C ILE A 642 -28.25 28.69 26.67
N ASN A 643 -27.47 29.76 26.68
CA ASN A 643 -26.88 30.37 27.87
C ASN A 643 -26.02 31.56 27.43
N PHE A 644 -26.49 32.75 27.75
CA PHE A 644 -25.68 33.96 27.84
C PHE A 644 -24.56 33.70 28.85
N LEU A 645 -23.37 33.26 28.38
CA LEU A 645 -22.02 33.46 28.96
C LEU A 645 -20.90 32.56 28.37
N THR A 646 -21.12 31.76 27.31
CA THR A 646 -20.01 31.07 26.63
C THR A 646 -19.73 31.71 25.28
N ALA A 647 -18.48 32.10 25.03
CA ALA A 647 -17.99 32.35 23.68
C ALA A 647 -18.54 31.28 22.73
N LEU A 648 -18.98 31.66 21.52
CA LEU A 648 -19.22 30.71 20.42
C LEU A 648 -18.12 29.65 20.50
N GLU A 649 -18.44 28.37 20.70
CA GLU A 649 -17.43 27.31 20.87
C GLU A 649 -16.65 27.16 19.55
N THR A 650 -15.66 28.03 19.37
CA THR A 650 -14.75 28.02 18.24
C THR A 650 -13.92 26.75 18.34
N VAL A 651 -13.69 26.13 17.20
CA VAL A 651 -12.82 24.96 17.06
C VAL A 651 -11.55 25.36 16.31
N SER A 652 -10.53 24.51 16.35
CA SER A 652 -9.36 24.67 15.49
C SER A 652 -9.77 24.36 14.05
N VAL A 653 -9.93 25.38 13.21
CA VAL A 653 -10.29 25.24 11.79
C VAL A 653 -9.05 25.35 10.91
N HIS A 654 -8.98 24.52 9.87
CA HIS A 654 -7.91 24.51 8.88
C HIS A 654 -7.99 25.71 7.93
N ARG A 655 -9.20 26.17 7.61
CA ARG A 655 -9.57 27.30 6.73
C ARG A 655 -9.31 27.10 5.23
N ASP A 656 -8.35 26.27 4.86
CA ASP A 656 -8.06 25.85 3.49
C ASP A 656 -8.14 24.33 3.32
N PHE A 657 -9.20 23.72 3.88
CA PHE A 657 -9.37 22.26 3.88
C PHE A 657 -9.97 21.77 2.55
N TYR A 658 -9.18 21.03 1.77
CA TYR A 658 -9.61 20.38 0.52
C TYR A 658 -8.76 19.14 0.22
N GLN A 659 -9.10 18.39 -0.83
CA GLN A 659 -8.55 17.07 -1.11
C GLN A 659 -7.03 17.02 -1.29
N ASP A 660 -6.36 18.08 -1.75
CA ASP A 660 -4.90 18.03 -1.94
C ASP A 660 -4.12 18.28 -0.64
N GLN A 661 -4.82 18.69 0.43
CA GLN A 661 -4.24 18.90 1.77
C GLN A 661 -4.32 17.66 2.66
N ILE A 662 -4.68 16.52 2.07
CA ILE A 662 -4.89 15.27 2.79
C ILE A 662 -4.10 14.17 2.08
N LEU A 663 -3.31 13.41 2.84
CA LEU A 663 -2.74 12.15 2.37
C LEU A 663 -3.42 10.98 3.08
N GLU A 664 -3.80 9.95 2.33
CA GLU A 664 -4.01 8.62 2.90
C GLU A 664 -2.64 7.96 3.13
N ARG A 665 -2.40 7.44 4.32
CA ARG A 665 -1.12 6.83 4.67
C ARG A 665 -0.99 5.41 4.12
N ASN A 666 0.13 5.16 3.45
CA ASN A 666 0.50 3.84 2.99
C ASN A 666 0.80 2.89 4.18
N GLY A 667 0.38 1.64 4.07
CA GLY A 667 0.47 0.66 5.16
C GLY A 667 -0.55 0.84 6.28
N ARG A 668 -1.39 1.87 6.24
CA ARG A 668 -2.49 2.10 7.20
C ARG A 668 -3.70 2.70 6.49
N PRO A 669 -4.47 1.90 5.74
CA PRO A 669 -5.65 2.39 5.01
C PRO A 669 -6.61 3.14 5.94
N GLY A 670 -7.09 4.30 5.50
CA GLY A 670 -7.96 5.19 6.28
C GLY A 670 -7.23 6.14 7.25
N ASP A 671 -5.96 5.89 7.60
CA ASP A 671 -5.19 6.86 8.39
C ASP A 671 -4.86 8.09 7.52
N MET A 672 -5.23 9.27 8.02
CA MET A 672 -5.12 10.52 7.28
C MET A 672 -3.99 11.39 7.82
N VAL A 673 -3.30 12.06 6.91
CA VAL A 673 -2.28 13.05 7.24
C VAL A 673 -2.71 14.41 6.71
N LEU A 674 -2.84 15.38 7.62
CA LEU A 674 -3.20 16.75 7.30
C LEU A 674 -1.97 17.55 6.89
N LEU A 675 -2.09 18.34 5.83
CA LEU A 675 -1.03 19.16 5.25
C LEU A 675 -1.45 20.64 5.23
N ASP A 676 -0.48 21.55 5.05
CA ASP A 676 -0.74 22.99 4.80
C ASP A 676 -1.63 23.69 5.84
N LEU A 677 -1.29 23.48 7.12
CA LEU A 677 -1.97 24.07 8.29
C LEU A 677 -1.55 25.53 8.55
N ASP A 678 -0.93 26.19 7.58
CA ASP A 678 -0.38 27.54 7.68
C ASP A 678 -1.47 28.59 7.98
N LEU A 679 -2.73 28.27 7.63
CA LEU A 679 -3.91 29.11 7.86
C LEU A 679 -4.76 28.70 9.07
N LEU A 680 -4.30 27.73 9.88
CA LEU A 680 -5.04 27.29 11.07
C LEU A 680 -5.42 28.48 11.95
N CYS A 681 -6.67 28.51 12.38
CA CYS A 681 -7.22 29.56 13.22
C CYS A 681 -8.39 29.01 14.07
N GLN A 682 -8.98 29.87 14.90
CA GLN A 682 -10.22 29.55 15.59
C GLN A 682 -11.42 29.89 14.68
N GLY A 683 -12.44 29.05 14.63
CA GLY A 683 -13.61 29.34 13.79
C GLY A 683 -14.77 28.37 13.97
N HIS A 684 -15.81 28.54 13.15
CA HIS A 684 -16.98 27.66 13.12
C HIS A 684 -16.65 26.36 12.36
N ALA A 685 -16.95 25.19 12.93
CA ALA A 685 -16.61 23.88 12.34
C ALA A 685 -17.14 23.69 10.91
N ALA A 686 -18.35 24.20 10.64
CA ALA A 686 -18.96 24.10 9.31
C ALA A 686 -18.19 24.84 8.19
N LEU A 687 -17.27 25.77 8.52
CA LEU A 687 -16.42 26.46 7.55
C LEU A 687 -15.59 25.46 6.74
N ASP A 688 -14.82 24.60 7.42
CA ASP A 688 -13.95 23.63 6.76
C ASP A 688 -14.76 22.57 6.00
N ALA A 689 -15.87 22.11 6.59
CA ALA A 689 -16.72 21.09 5.97
C ALA A 689 -17.39 21.61 4.70
N GLY A 690 -17.89 22.86 4.72
CA GLY A 690 -18.46 23.50 3.55
C GLY A 690 -17.41 23.79 2.47
N ASN A 691 -16.21 24.24 2.87
CA ASN A 691 -15.10 24.42 1.94
C ASN A 691 -14.73 23.10 1.26
N TYR A 692 -14.62 22.01 2.04
CA TYR A 692 -14.31 20.69 1.52
C TYR A 692 -15.34 20.22 0.49
N LEU A 693 -16.63 20.25 0.83
CA LEU A 693 -17.69 19.83 -0.08
C LEU A 693 -17.72 20.67 -1.36
N ALA A 694 -17.53 21.99 -1.27
CA ALA A 694 -17.42 22.85 -2.45
C ALA A 694 -16.26 22.43 -3.35
N HIS A 695 -15.10 22.11 -2.77
CA HIS A 695 -13.95 21.62 -3.53
C HIS A 695 -14.18 20.26 -4.18
N ILE A 696 -14.89 19.34 -3.52
CA ILE A 696 -15.26 18.04 -4.12
C ILE A 696 -16.24 18.22 -5.27
N ILE A 697 -17.23 19.11 -5.13
CA ILE A 697 -18.20 19.43 -6.20
C ILE A 697 -17.48 20.08 -7.38
N GLU A 698 -16.63 21.08 -7.15
CA GLU A 698 -15.82 21.70 -8.22
C GLU A 698 -14.91 20.68 -8.90
N PHE A 699 -14.27 19.80 -8.13
CA PHE A 699 -13.43 18.74 -8.67
C PHE A 699 -14.22 17.80 -9.57
N ALA A 700 -15.46 17.45 -9.18
CA ALA A 700 -16.36 16.61 -9.95
C ALA A 700 -16.79 17.27 -11.27
N ILE A 701 -17.14 18.57 -11.24
CA ILE A 701 -17.43 19.36 -12.44
C ILE A 701 -16.20 19.41 -13.36
N ARG A 702 -15.03 19.71 -12.79
CA ARG A 702 -13.81 19.95 -13.56
C ARG A 702 -13.33 18.73 -14.33
N HIS A 703 -13.35 17.55 -13.70
CA HIS A 703 -12.81 16.33 -14.31
C HIS A 703 -13.86 15.44 -14.98
N TYR A 704 -15.12 15.51 -14.55
CA TYR A 704 -16.18 14.61 -15.03
C TYR A 704 -17.38 15.33 -15.64
N GLY A 705 -17.41 16.67 -15.62
CA GLY A 705 -18.54 17.45 -16.13
C GLY A 705 -19.86 17.20 -15.39
N ASN A 706 -19.81 16.62 -14.18
CA ASN A 706 -20.99 16.17 -13.44
C ASN A 706 -20.82 16.39 -11.93
N ILE A 707 -21.71 17.18 -11.34
CA ILE A 707 -21.72 17.49 -9.89
C ILE A 707 -21.87 16.25 -9.00
N HIS A 708 -22.50 15.20 -9.50
CA HIS A 708 -22.79 13.96 -8.77
C HIS A 708 -21.74 12.86 -9.00
N ALA A 709 -20.68 13.11 -9.79
CA ALA A 709 -19.67 12.08 -10.09
C ALA A 709 -18.98 11.52 -8.83
N LEU A 710 -18.93 12.30 -7.75
CA LEU A 710 -18.33 11.93 -6.46
C LEU A 710 -19.36 11.90 -5.32
N GLN A 711 -20.66 11.73 -5.62
CA GLN A 711 -21.73 11.81 -4.62
C GLN A 711 -21.54 10.87 -3.43
N GLN A 712 -21.10 9.62 -3.68
CA GLN A 712 -20.84 8.64 -2.61
C GLN A 712 -19.82 9.14 -1.58
N HIS A 713 -18.79 9.86 -2.04
CA HIS A 713 -17.79 10.45 -1.17
C HIS A 713 -18.36 11.64 -0.38
N GLN A 714 -19.11 12.51 -1.05
CA GLN A 714 -19.76 13.68 -0.44
C GLN A 714 -20.74 13.28 0.66
N ASP A 715 -21.60 12.29 0.38
CA ASP A 715 -22.62 11.80 1.32
C ASP A 715 -21.98 11.15 2.55
N ALA A 716 -20.99 10.29 2.33
CA ALA A 716 -20.28 9.60 3.40
C ALA A 716 -19.51 10.59 4.30
N PHE A 717 -18.86 11.59 3.69
CA PHE A 717 -18.22 12.68 4.41
C PHE A 717 -19.23 13.48 5.23
N LEU A 718 -20.31 13.97 4.62
CA LEU A 718 -21.28 14.84 5.29
C LEU A 718 -21.99 14.10 6.45
N SER A 719 -22.44 12.87 6.21
CA SER A 719 -23.11 12.05 7.23
C SER A 719 -22.20 11.79 8.43
N THR A 720 -20.95 11.38 8.18
CA THR A 720 -19.96 11.13 9.23
C THR A 720 -19.57 12.41 9.95
N PHE A 721 -19.39 13.52 9.21
CA PHE A 721 -19.02 14.80 9.79
C PHE A 721 -20.07 15.28 10.79
N LEU A 722 -21.34 15.29 10.38
CA LEU A 722 -22.46 15.70 11.23
C LEU A 722 -22.69 14.77 12.43
N THR A 723 -22.36 13.48 12.29
CA THR A 723 -22.48 12.51 13.40
C THR A 723 -21.52 12.84 14.55
N TYR A 724 -20.33 13.36 14.25
CA TYR A 724 -19.28 13.59 15.25
C TYR A 724 -18.99 15.07 15.56
N SER A 725 -19.59 16.00 14.81
CA SER A 725 -19.46 17.44 15.05
C SER A 725 -20.34 17.87 16.22
N ALA A 726 -19.78 18.65 17.14
CA ALA A 726 -20.53 19.18 18.28
C ALA A 726 -21.27 20.48 17.94
N THR A 727 -20.75 21.26 16.98
CA THR A 727 -21.19 22.65 16.74
C THR A 727 -21.79 22.89 15.36
N ALA A 728 -21.49 22.04 14.36
CA ALA A 728 -22.03 22.18 13.02
C ALA A 728 -23.34 21.41 12.83
N ASN A 729 -24.27 22.00 12.09
CA ASN A 729 -25.48 21.35 11.59
C ASN A 729 -25.52 21.39 10.05
N LYS A 730 -26.42 20.60 9.45
CA LYS A 730 -26.55 20.50 7.98
C LYS A 730 -26.73 21.87 7.32
N GLN A 731 -27.60 22.73 7.87
CA GLN A 731 -27.86 24.07 7.33
C GLN A 731 -26.59 24.94 7.29
N SER A 732 -25.81 24.95 8.38
CA SER A 732 -24.56 25.72 8.45
C SER A 732 -23.53 25.22 7.42
N VAL A 733 -23.41 23.90 7.24
CA VAL A 733 -22.52 23.30 6.23
C VAL A 733 -22.98 23.64 4.82
N ASP A 734 -24.29 23.58 4.56
CA ASP A 734 -24.87 23.93 3.26
C ASP A 734 -24.61 25.40 2.89
N ILE A 735 -24.72 26.32 3.85
CA ILE A 735 -24.41 27.75 3.66
C ILE A 735 -22.93 27.92 3.31
N TYR A 736 -22.00 27.40 4.14
CA TYR A 736 -20.57 27.53 3.86
C TYR A 736 -20.14 26.84 2.55
N THR A 737 -20.84 25.77 2.14
CA THR A 737 -20.65 25.13 0.83
C THR A 737 -21.02 26.10 -0.29
N THR A 738 -22.18 26.76 -0.21
CA THR A 738 -22.62 27.76 -1.20
C THR A 738 -21.65 28.96 -1.27
N LEU A 739 -21.23 29.50 -0.12
CA LEU A 739 -20.24 30.60 -0.09
C LEU A 739 -18.92 30.20 -0.76
N SER A 740 -18.45 28.98 -0.50
CA SER A 740 -17.21 28.46 -1.08
C SER A 740 -17.33 28.18 -2.58
N LEU A 741 -18.46 27.66 -3.06
CA LEU A 741 -18.75 27.49 -4.48
C LEU A 741 -18.80 28.83 -5.22
N ALA A 742 -19.43 29.85 -4.61
CA ALA A 742 -19.44 31.20 -5.17
C ALA A 742 -18.01 31.75 -5.28
N ARG A 743 -17.16 31.54 -4.26
CA ARG A 743 -15.74 31.89 -4.32
C ARG A 743 -14.99 31.15 -5.45
N HIS A 744 -15.38 29.93 -5.80
CA HIS A 744 -14.76 29.16 -6.89
C HIS A 744 -15.07 29.74 -8.28
N ILE A 745 -16.12 30.56 -8.45
CA ILE A 745 -16.36 31.31 -9.70
C ILE A 745 -15.16 32.21 -10.02
N TYR A 746 -14.57 32.85 -9.01
CA TYR A 746 -13.33 33.59 -9.24
C TYR A 746 -12.17 32.65 -9.56
N LEU A 747 -12.01 31.53 -8.85
CA LEU A 747 -10.92 30.57 -9.11
C LEU A 747 -10.97 29.99 -10.53
N SER A 748 -12.14 29.77 -11.11
CA SER A 748 -12.28 29.27 -12.49
C SER A 748 -11.69 30.25 -13.52
N THR A 749 -11.63 31.55 -13.20
CA THR A 749 -11.00 32.56 -14.07
C THR A 749 -9.47 32.55 -14.02
N GLN A 750 -8.88 32.01 -12.95
CA GLN A 750 -7.44 32.08 -12.69
C GLN A 750 -6.64 30.98 -13.39
N PHE A 751 -7.31 29.91 -13.84
CA PHE A 751 -6.67 28.73 -14.40
C PHE A 751 -7.32 28.33 -15.72
N ALA A 752 -6.51 28.14 -16.76
CA ALA A 752 -7.01 27.85 -18.11
C ALA A 752 -7.84 26.55 -18.17
N ASP A 753 -7.43 25.53 -17.43
CA ASP A 753 -8.09 24.22 -17.30
C ASP A 753 -9.34 24.25 -16.42
N ARG A 754 -9.74 25.42 -15.89
CA ARG A 754 -10.94 25.59 -15.07
C ARG A 754 -11.97 26.52 -15.70
N LYS A 755 -11.63 27.25 -16.75
CA LYS A 755 -12.53 28.25 -17.35
C LYS A 755 -13.87 27.65 -17.78
N HIS A 756 -13.89 26.40 -18.22
CA HIS A 756 -15.09 25.68 -18.64
C HIS A 756 -16.09 25.42 -17.51
N THR A 757 -15.67 25.53 -16.24
CA THR A 757 -16.57 25.28 -15.08
C THR A 757 -17.36 26.50 -14.66
N THR A 758 -16.98 27.70 -15.10
CA THR A 758 -17.53 29.00 -14.63
C THR A 758 -19.06 29.08 -14.71
N GLU A 759 -19.63 28.79 -15.88
CA GLU A 759 -21.08 28.86 -16.10
C GLU A 759 -21.84 27.83 -15.26
N THR A 760 -21.28 26.62 -15.12
CA THR A 760 -21.85 25.55 -14.30
C THR A 760 -21.82 25.89 -12.82
N LEU A 761 -20.73 26.47 -12.34
CA LEU A 761 -20.61 26.94 -10.95
C LEU A 761 -21.60 28.08 -10.67
N LEU A 762 -21.77 29.01 -11.61
CA LEU A 762 -22.70 30.12 -11.49
C LEU A 762 -24.15 29.63 -11.43
N ALA A 763 -24.56 28.78 -12.38
CA ALA A 763 -25.89 28.16 -12.39
C ALA A 763 -26.17 27.33 -11.12
N LEU A 764 -25.15 26.59 -10.63
CA LEU A 764 -25.27 25.84 -9.38
C LEU A 764 -25.45 26.76 -8.16
N CYS A 765 -24.77 27.91 -8.13
CA CYS A 765 -24.95 28.87 -7.04
C CYS A 765 -26.35 29.50 -7.09
N GLU A 766 -26.85 29.87 -8.27
CA GLU A 766 -28.20 30.40 -8.48
C GLU A 766 -29.28 29.40 -7.97
N ASP A 767 -29.20 28.13 -8.39
CA ASP A 767 -30.11 27.06 -7.94
C ASP A 767 -30.08 26.86 -6.41
N ARG A 768 -28.88 26.86 -5.79
CA ARG A 768 -28.72 26.75 -4.33
C ARG A 768 -29.25 27.96 -3.56
N LEU A 769 -29.36 29.12 -4.20
CA LEU A 769 -29.88 30.35 -3.60
C LEU A 769 -31.38 30.52 -3.83
N GLY A 770 -31.98 29.69 -4.69
CA GLY A 770 -33.40 29.74 -5.05
C GLY A 770 -33.73 30.85 -6.06
N ASP A 771 -32.77 31.25 -6.88
CA ASP A 771 -32.86 32.32 -7.90
C ASP A 771 -32.89 31.76 -9.34
#